data_AF-A0A667YP02-F1
#
_entry.id   AF-A0A667YP02-F1
#
_cell.length_a   1.000
_cell.length_b   1.000
_cell.length_c   1.000
_cell.angle_alpha   90.00
_cell.angle_beta   90.00
_cell.angle_gamma   90.00
#
_symmetry.space_group_name_H-M   'P 1'
#
loop_
_entity.id
_entity.type
_entity.pdbx_description
1 polymer ?
#
loop_
_entity_poly.entity_id
_entity_poly.type
_entity_poly.pdbx_seq_one_letter_code
_entity_poly.pdbx_strand_id
1 'polypeptide(L)'
;MEIPALLYPYFSTLSLFVFLFVPSLPLSLFLSSQVEVYSVTVDCTVASRFAHTVLTSSAINKANTSQEIFFEVEMPKTAFITNFSMEIEGQAYVGEVKEKEKAKKQYEKAVSSGQTAGLVKVSGRKMEKFSVSVNIAANSNVTFVLTYQELLQRKLGQYEILTRVKPKQLVQNFQVTPYIYEPQGIAFVDAYGTFLSNELLPLVEKTVTDNKAHISFSPTLEQQRKCPGCDGTLIDGDFIVKYDVNRAKTLGDIQIVNGYFVHFFAPPDLPRVPKNVVFVIDRSGSMAGTKMDQTQEALLEILKDLHMEDYFALIPFDHEITPWKNSLMKATEENVAEAMKYVSGLFARGGTNINDAVLRAVNMLINDRKNNNVPDRNLDMIILLTDGLPEAGETRPPKIQENVRGAIDGNMSLFCLGFGNNVDYTFLDVMARQNKGVARRIYEASDATLQLQGFYEEVSSPLLSEVDLRYPDNAVEFVTTNHFRQLFNGSEIVVAGRLSKNSKIFNSCACDRQCKDNAEASAMEWDVIYPDQEYIFGDFTERMWAYLTIQQLLEKRSVWVIREKENNTAKALDLSLQYSFVTPLTSMVVTKPETEDGPVLSYPYISIHLPKTQPIPMIAVMSTLSVYYSLYSSSDNTCTVDGDPHFMIELPEREDSLCFNINDTPGTIFNLVRDLTSGILVNGQTIGDKKIPPDGKINTYFGRFGIVHQSLGVRLDVTTKDILVSQDGKRVKMLDSVKFVILLHKVWEKHPYHQNYLGFYTLDSHLLSPSVHGLLGQFYHGIEFEVADLRPGEVEEKPDATMYIKGQALNVTRGWQKDYRWDVKNGENVPCWFVHSNGTGLIDGDASDYVVSGLFKTV
;
A
#
# COMPACT_ATOMS: atom_id res chain seq x y z
N MET A 1 6.14 85.82 9.92
CA MET A 1 6.81 86.75 8.98
C MET A 1 7.28 85.89 7.81
N GLU A 2 6.75 86.21 6.63
CA GLU A 2 7.16 85.80 5.27
C GLU A 2 6.91 84.35 4.74
N ILE A 3 6.19 84.34 3.61
CA ILE A 3 5.79 83.32 2.61
C ILE A 3 6.69 83.63 1.37
N PRO A 4 7.11 82.72 0.42
CA PRO A 4 6.17 82.11 -0.52
C PRO A 4 6.51 80.83 -1.34
N ALA A 5 5.49 80.44 -2.13
CA ALA A 5 5.47 79.73 -3.43
C ALA A 5 5.29 78.19 -3.43
N LEU A 6 4.41 77.54 -4.22
CA LEU A 6 3.54 77.95 -5.35
C LEU A 6 2.41 76.90 -5.61
N LEU A 7 1.35 77.34 -6.29
CA LEU A 7 0.00 76.76 -6.49
C LEU A 7 -0.28 76.28 -7.96
N TYR A 8 -1.03 75.15 -8.12
CA TYR A 8 -2.17 74.85 -9.05
C TYR A 8 -2.03 74.97 -10.61
N PRO A 9 -3.04 74.66 -11.49
CA PRO A 9 -4.24 73.77 -11.47
C PRO A 9 -4.54 72.96 -12.79
N TYR A 10 -5.61 72.15 -12.72
CA TYR A 10 -6.46 71.57 -13.79
C TYR A 10 -7.24 72.60 -14.65
N PHE A 11 -7.53 72.33 -15.94
CA PHE A 11 -8.88 72.44 -16.59
C PHE A 11 -8.96 72.04 -18.10
N SER A 12 -10.08 71.38 -18.45
CA SER A 12 -10.83 71.29 -19.75
C SER A 12 -10.23 70.43 -20.89
N THR A 13 -10.98 69.59 -21.64
CA THR A 13 -12.24 69.88 -22.37
C THR A 13 -13.20 68.68 -22.55
N LEU A 14 -14.45 69.05 -22.80
CA LEU A 14 -15.67 68.30 -23.12
C LEU A 14 -15.64 67.60 -24.50
N SER A 15 -16.29 66.44 -24.63
CA SER A 15 -17.14 66.15 -25.80
C SER A 15 -18.24 65.16 -25.41
N LEU A 16 -19.47 65.50 -25.79
CA LEU A 16 -20.73 64.86 -25.43
C LEU A 16 -21.35 64.29 -26.71
N PHE A 17 -21.70 62.99 -26.74
CA PHE A 17 -22.76 62.50 -27.62
C PHE A 17 -23.55 61.39 -26.91
N VAL A 18 -24.85 61.65 -26.80
CA VAL A 18 -25.91 60.86 -26.19
C VAL A 18 -26.38 59.79 -27.17
N PHE A 19 -26.60 58.54 -26.74
CA PHE A 19 -27.66 57.68 -27.29
C PHE A 19 -28.12 56.59 -26.30
N LEU A 20 -29.37 56.77 -25.84
CA LEU A 20 -30.44 55.83 -25.49
C LEU A 20 -30.13 54.43 -24.91
N PHE A 21 -30.72 54.21 -23.72
CA PHE A 21 -30.99 52.94 -23.05
C PHE A 21 -31.72 51.91 -23.93
N VAL A 22 -31.16 50.69 -23.99
CA VAL A 22 -31.89 49.41 -24.09
C VAL A 22 -31.19 48.43 -23.14
N PRO A 23 -31.89 47.78 -22.19
CA PRO A 23 -31.26 46.81 -21.31
C PRO A 23 -31.05 45.51 -22.08
N SER A 24 -29.82 45.20 -22.48
CA SER A 24 -29.44 43.82 -22.74
C SER A 24 -29.05 43.22 -21.39
N LEU A 25 -29.89 42.31 -20.89
CA LEU A 25 -29.48 41.41 -19.82
C LEU A 25 -28.15 40.77 -20.22
N PRO A 26 -27.11 40.73 -19.36
CA PRO A 26 -26.19 39.63 -19.47
C PRO A 26 -27.01 38.40 -19.07
N LEU A 27 -27.37 37.59 -20.07
CA LEU A 27 -27.69 36.20 -19.84
C LEU A 27 -26.43 35.60 -19.22
N SER A 28 -26.32 35.66 -17.89
CA SER A 28 -25.35 34.89 -17.13
C SER A 28 -25.80 33.44 -17.28
N LEU A 29 -25.47 32.84 -18.41
CA LEU A 29 -25.39 31.41 -18.55
C LEU A 29 -24.36 30.99 -17.53
N PHE A 30 -24.85 30.49 -16.40
CA PHE A 30 -24.10 29.64 -15.51
C PHE A 30 -23.50 28.55 -16.40
N LEU A 31 -22.22 28.69 -16.73
CA LEU A 31 -21.41 27.59 -17.22
C LEU A 31 -21.29 26.64 -16.03
N SER A 32 -22.31 25.79 -15.87
CA SER A 32 -22.22 24.53 -15.14
C SER A 32 -20.86 23.92 -15.47
N SER A 33 -20.12 23.46 -14.44
CA SER A 33 -18.88 22.75 -14.68
C SER A 33 -19.18 21.64 -15.67
N GLN A 34 -18.58 21.71 -16.86
CA GLN A 34 -18.92 20.76 -17.91
C GLN A 34 -18.50 19.32 -17.55
N VAL A 35 -17.83 19.15 -16.40
CA VAL A 35 -17.48 17.89 -15.76
C VAL A 35 -18.25 17.78 -14.44
N GLU A 36 -18.98 16.68 -14.27
CA GLU A 36 -19.76 16.38 -13.08
C GLU A 36 -19.18 15.13 -12.39
N VAL A 37 -18.88 15.23 -11.10
CA VAL A 37 -18.49 14.08 -10.28
C VAL A 37 -19.76 13.37 -9.80
N TYR A 38 -19.99 12.17 -10.32
CA TYR A 38 -21.20 11.40 -10.08
C TYR A 38 -21.11 10.57 -8.79
N SER A 39 -19.95 9.97 -8.51
CA SER A 39 -19.76 9.14 -7.32
C SER A 39 -18.42 9.38 -6.64
N VAL A 40 -18.41 9.37 -5.31
CA VAL A 40 -17.21 9.34 -4.46
C VAL A 40 -17.46 8.34 -3.34
N THR A 41 -16.74 7.22 -3.35
CA THR A 41 -16.78 6.22 -2.29
C THR A 41 -15.41 6.10 -1.63
N VAL A 42 -15.40 5.97 -0.31
CA VAL A 42 -14.20 5.68 0.47
C VAL A 42 -14.48 4.48 1.35
N ASP A 43 -13.91 3.34 0.97
CA ASP A 43 -14.01 2.08 1.70
C ASP A 43 -12.71 1.86 2.47
N CYS A 44 -12.78 1.84 3.81
CA CYS A 44 -11.61 1.66 4.66
C CYS A 44 -11.79 0.40 5.49
N THR A 45 -11.02 -0.65 5.20
CA THR A 45 -11.02 -1.89 5.97
C THR A 45 -9.81 -1.92 6.89
N VAL A 46 -10.03 -2.01 8.19
CA VAL A 46 -8.98 -2.13 9.20
C VAL A 46 -9.00 -3.55 9.75
N ALA A 47 -7.86 -4.23 9.65
CA ALA A 47 -7.64 -5.53 10.27
C ALA A 47 -6.39 -5.42 11.13
N SER A 48 -6.55 -5.58 12.44
CA SER A 48 -5.43 -5.55 13.39
C SER A 48 -4.53 -4.32 13.22
N ARG A 49 -5.12 -3.12 13.34
CA ARG A 49 -4.46 -1.81 13.16
C ARG A 49 -3.91 -1.52 11.76
N PHE A 50 -4.02 -2.45 10.80
CA PHE A 50 -3.64 -2.21 9.40
C PHE A 50 -4.84 -1.72 8.60
N ALA A 51 -4.82 -0.45 8.20
CA ALA A 51 -5.88 0.15 7.41
C ALA A 51 -5.58 0.00 5.91
N HIS A 52 -6.58 -0.48 5.18
CA HIS A 52 -6.60 -0.57 3.73
C HIS A 52 -7.75 0.27 3.19
N THR A 53 -7.40 1.36 2.53
CA THR A 53 -8.38 2.33 2.03
C THR A 53 -8.42 2.31 0.52
N VAL A 54 -9.61 2.12 -0.03
CA VAL A 54 -9.93 2.22 -1.45
C VAL A 54 -10.81 3.45 -1.65
N LEU A 55 -10.31 4.42 -2.41
CA LEU A 55 -11.07 5.59 -2.82
C LEU A 55 -11.46 5.44 -4.30
N THR A 56 -12.76 5.48 -4.57
CA THR A 56 -13.30 5.41 -5.93
C THR A 56 -14.02 6.72 -6.26
N SER A 57 -13.64 7.36 -7.36
CA SER A 57 -14.29 8.59 -7.84
C SER A 57 -14.65 8.46 -9.31
N SER A 58 -15.93 8.65 -9.64
CA SER A 58 -16.40 8.63 -11.04
C SER A 58 -16.86 10.00 -11.47
N ALA A 59 -16.42 10.44 -12.64
CA ALA A 59 -16.77 11.72 -13.25
C ALA A 59 -17.25 11.54 -14.70
N ILE A 60 -18.12 12.44 -15.14
CA ILE A 60 -18.71 12.46 -16.48
C ILE A 60 -18.42 13.82 -17.11
N ASN A 61 -17.82 13.83 -18.29
CA ASN A 61 -17.69 15.03 -19.11
C ASN A 61 -18.98 15.25 -19.92
N LYS A 62 -19.83 16.19 -19.51
CA LYS A 62 -21.06 16.60 -20.21
C LYS A 62 -20.81 17.62 -21.32
N ALA A 63 -19.56 18.05 -21.54
CA ALA A 63 -19.22 18.92 -22.65
C ALA A 63 -19.33 18.20 -23.99
N ASN A 64 -19.58 18.99 -25.05
CA ASN A 64 -19.44 18.54 -26.43
C ASN A 64 -17.97 18.57 -26.92
N THR A 65 -17.02 18.87 -26.04
CA THR A 65 -15.58 18.93 -26.31
C THR A 65 -14.82 18.09 -25.29
N SER A 66 -13.62 17.66 -25.62
CA SER A 66 -12.74 16.99 -24.66
C SER A 66 -12.38 17.94 -23.51
N GLN A 67 -12.40 17.46 -22.27
CA GLN A 67 -12.09 18.24 -21.06
C GLN A 67 -10.98 17.56 -20.26
N GLU A 68 -10.05 18.36 -19.74
CA GLU A 68 -9.06 17.87 -18.78
C GLU A 68 -9.69 17.80 -17.38
N ILE A 69 -9.58 16.63 -16.75
CA ILE A 69 -10.12 16.34 -15.41
C ILE A 69 -8.95 16.05 -14.47
N PHE A 70 -9.04 16.61 -13.26
CA PHE A 70 -8.08 16.38 -12.19
C PHE A 70 -8.68 15.47 -11.13
N PHE A 71 -8.02 14.36 -10.85
CA PHE A 71 -8.27 13.53 -9.69
C PHE A 71 -7.28 13.94 -8.59
N GLU A 72 -7.79 14.48 -7.48
CA GLU A 72 -7.00 14.96 -6.37
C GLU A 72 -7.46 14.31 -5.07
N VAL A 73 -6.54 13.66 -4.35
CA VAL A 73 -6.81 13.03 -3.05
C VAL A 73 -5.75 13.48 -2.06
N GLU A 74 -6.16 13.78 -0.84
CA GLU A 74 -5.26 14.00 0.29
C GLU A 74 -5.29 12.76 1.20
N MET A 75 -4.14 12.11 1.41
CA MET A 75 -3.99 10.88 2.19
C MET A 75 -2.92 11.04 3.28
N PRO A 76 -2.92 10.25 4.37
CA PRO A 76 -1.89 10.36 5.41
C PRO A 76 -0.47 10.16 4.88
N LYS A 77 0.51 10.91 5.40
CA LYS A 77 1.96 10.75 5.11
C LYS A 77 2.51 9.39 5.51
N THR A 78 1.85 8.75 6.47
CA THR A 78 2.15 7.39 6.91
C THR A 78 1.66 6.35 5.91
N ALA A 79 0.72 6.68 5.02
CA ALA A 79 0.18 5.73 4.07
C ALA A 79 1.12 5.52 2.86
N PHE A 80 1.18 4.28 2.39
CA PHE A 80 1.79 3.97 1.10
C PHE A 80 0.69 3.68 0.08
N ILE A 81 0.78 4.33 -1.09
CA ILE A 81 -0.05 3.97 -2.25
C ILE A 81 0.40 2.58 -2.71
N THR A 82 -0.56 1.71 -2.97
CA THR A 82 -0.35 0.32 -3.39
C THR A 82 -0.89 0.07 -4.80
N ASN A 83 -1.95 0.77 -5.18
CA ASN A 83 -2.54 0.66 -6.50
C ASN A 83 -3.20 1.98 -6.87
N PHE A 84 -3.17 2.31 -8.15
CA PHE A 84 -4.02 3.33 -8.73
C PHE A 84 -4.41 2.86 -10.13
N SER A 85 -5.69 2.94 -10.46
CA SER A 85 -6.18 2.66 -11.80
C SER A 85 -7.18 3.71 -12.23
N MET A 86 -7.22 3.98 -13.53
CA MET A 86 -8.28 4.77 -14.15
C MET A 86 -8.97 3.93 -15.22
N GLU A 87 -10.29 3.98 -15.26
CA GLU A 87 -11.11 3.34 -16.27
C GLU A 87 -11.75 4.43 -17.13
N ILE A 88 -11.50 4.39 -18.43
CA ILE A 88 -12.05 5.36 -19.40
C ILE A 88 -12.74 4.52 -20.48
N GLU A 89 -14.03 4.76 -20.71
CA GLU A 89 -14.81 4.06 -21.75
C GLU A 89 -14.76 2.52 -21.64
N GLY A 90 -14.72 1.99 -20.42
CA GLY A 90 -14.66 0.55 -20.14
C GLY A 90 -13.26 -0.06 -20.29
N GLN A 91 -12.23 0.75 -20.55
CA GLN A 91 -10.85 0.30 -20.64
C GLN A 91 -10.07 0.73 -19.38
N ALA A 92 -9.54 -0.26 -18.66
CA ALA A 92 -8.80 -0.05 -17.42
C ALA A 92 -7.29 0.17 -17.68
N TYR A 93 -6.76 1.25 -17.14
CA TYR A 93 -5.35 1.63 -17.14
C TYR A 93 -4.84 1.56 -15.70
N VAL A 94 -3.98 0.58 -15.42
CA VAL A 94 -3.42 0.34 -14.09
C VAL A 94 -2.04 0.99 -13.99
N GLY A 95 -1.76 1.62 -12.86
CA GLY A 95 -0.47 2.24 -12.55
C GLY A 95 0.58 1.21 -12.20
N GLU A 96 1.78 1.43 -12.74
CA GLU A 96 2.94 0.59 -12.46
C GLU A 96 3.88 1.31 -11.51
N VAL A 97 4.31 0.63 -10.44
CA VAL A 97 5.28 1.16 -9.48
C VAL A 97 6.68 0.90 -10.00
N LYS A 98 7.44 1.97 -10.20
CA LYS A 98 8.82 1.91 -10.68
C LYS A 98 9.75 2.65 -9.75
N GLU A 99 11.05 2.43 -9.94
CA GLU A 99 12.08 3.27 -9.35
C GLU A 99 11.84 4.74 -9.73
N LYS A 100 11.98 5.65 -8.76
CA LYS A 100 11.57 7.05 -8.88
C LYS A 100 12.17 7.77 -10.09
N GLU A 101 13.45 7.56 -10.39
CA GLU A 101 14.10 8.18 -11.54
C GLU A 101 13.60 7.62 -12.89
N LYS A 102 13.30 6.32 -12.95
CA LYS A 102 12.72 5.69 -14.15
C LYS A 102 11.29 6.15 -14.38
N ALA A 103 10.50 6.21 -13.30
CA ALA A 103 9.14 6.75 -13.31
C ALA A 103 9.10 8.20 -13.78
N LYS A 104 10.00 9.05 -13.25
CA LYS A 104 10.10 10.46 -13.62
C LYS A 104 10.42 10.64 -15.11
N LYS A 105 11.37 9.88 -15.66
CA LYS A 105 11.69 9.91 -17.10
C LYS A 105 10.51 9.48 -17.96
N GLN A 106 9.76 8.45 -17.54
CA GLN A 106 8.57 8.01 -18.25
C GLN A 106 7.44 9.06 -18.20
N TYR A 107 7.24 9.70 -17.04
CA TYR A 107 6.29 10.80 -16.87
C TYR A 107 6.65 12.01 -17.76
N GLU A 108 7.91 12.47 -17.71
CA GLU A 108 8.36 13.61 -18.51
C GLU A 108 8.21 13.33 -20.01
N LYS A 109 8.52 12.10 -20.44
CA LYS A 109 8.28 11.64 -21.81
C LYS A 109 6.79 11.71 -22.16
N ALA A 110 5.93 11.12 -21.33
CA ALA A 110 4.47 11.10 -21.52
C ALA A 110 3.89 12.51 -21.63
N VAL A 111 4.23 13.41 -20.70
CA VAL A 111 3.78 14.81 -20.70
C VAL A 111 4.30 15.56 -21.93
N SER A 112 5.56 15.35 -22.32
CA SER A 112 6.14 15.98 -23.52
C SER A 112 5.46 15.50 -24.82
N SER A 113 4.91 14.29 -24.83
CA SER A 113 4.09 13.74 -25.92
C SER A 113 2.59 14.07 -25.78
N GLY A 114 2.18 14.89 -24.81
CA GLY A 114 0.77 15.24 -24.58
C GLY A 114 -0.09 14.11 -23.99
N GLN A 115 0.53 13.06 -23.46
CA GLN A 115 -0.15 11.92 -22.82
C GLN A 115 -0.52 12.24 -21.37
N THR A 116 -1.59 11.59 -20.91
CA THR A 116 -2.02 11.59 -19.50
C THR A 116 -0.96 10.94 -18.62
N ALA A 117 -0.59 11.62 -17.53
CA ALA A 117 0.39 11.14 -16.56
C ALA A 117 0.06 11.61 -15.14
N GLY A 118 0.32 10.77 -14.14
CA GLY A 118 0.07 11.06 -12.72
C GLY A 118 1.33 11.40 -11.94
N LEU A 119 1.25 12.30 -10.95
CA LEU A 119 2.38 12.65 -10.09
C LEU A 119 1.94 12.92 -8.63
N VAL A 120 2.62 12.29 -7.67
CA VAL A 120 2.42 12.54 -6.25
C VAL A 120 3.13 13.84 -5.83
N LYS A 121 2.44 14.75 -5.13
CA LYS A 121 2.99 16.01 -4.60
C LYS A 121 2.62 16.16 -3.12
N VAL A 122 3.51 16.68 -2.28
CA VAL A 122 3.19 16.88 -0.84
C VAL A 122 2.07 17.92 -0.66
N SER A 123 1.08 17.66 0.22
CA SER A 123 0.02 18.61 0.60
C SER A 123 -0.25 18.62 2.10
N GLY A 124 0.22 19.67 2.80
CA GLY A 124 -0.13 19.92 4.19
C GLY A 124 0.77 19.23 5.24
N ARG A 125 0.31 19.28 6.51
CA ARG A 125 1.07 18.83 7.69
C ARG A 125 1.13 17.30 7.83
N LYS A 126 -0.05 16.66 7.96
CA LYS A 126 -0.22 15.20 8.13
C LYS A 126 -0.49 14.45 6.82
N MET A 127 -0.84 15.16 5.75
CA MET A 127 -1.29 14.55 4.49
C MET A 127 -0.27 14.72 3.35
N GLU A 128 -0.42 13.91 2.30
CA GLU A 128 0.19 14.05 0.98
C GLU A 128 -0.90 14.17 -0.08
N LYS A 129 -0.62 14.93 -1.14
CA LYS A 129 -1.53 15.05 -2.30
C LYS A 129 -1.16 14.00 -3.32
N PHE A 130 -2.11 13.15 -3.65
CA PHE A 130 -2.10 12.45 -4.91
C PHE A 130 -2.83 13.30 -5.95
N SER A 131 -2.22 13.52 -7.12
CA SER A 131 -2.84 14.27 -8.21
C SER A 131 -2.53 13.66 -9.57
N VAL A 132 -3.58 13.46 -10.36
CA VAL A 132 -3.49 12.96 -11.74
C VAL A 132 -4.40 13.83 -12.60
N SER A 133 -3.92 14.24 -13.77
CA SER A 133 -4.77 14.89 -14.78
C SER A 133 -4.89 14.02 -16.00
N VAL A 134 -6.11 13.93 -16.54
CA VAL A 134 -6.44 13.11 -17.72
C VAL A 134 -7.39 13.88 -18.63
N ASN A 135 -7.21 13.74 -19.94
CA ASN A 135 -8.12 14.32 -20.92
C ASN A 135 -9.22 13.30 -21.29
N ILE A 136 -10.47 13.67 -21.04
CA ILE A 136 -11.66 12.84 -21.28
C ILE A 136 -12.45 13.40 -22.47
N ALA A 137 -12.83 12.52 -23.39
CA ALA A 137 -13.60 12.88 -24.57
C ALA A 137 -14.97 13.47 -24.21
N ALA A 138 -15.59 14.13 -25.18
CA ALA A 138 -16.94 14.68 -25.05
C ALA A 138 -17.94 13.57 -24.69
N ASN A 139 -18.86 13.83 -23.76
CA ASN A 139 -19.89 12.88 -23.32
C ASN A 139 -19.37 11.53 -22.81
N SER A 140 -18.12 11.50 -22.34
CA SER A 140 -17.44 10.30 -21.84
C SER A 140 -17.28 10.32 -20.33
N ASN A 141 -17.06 9.15 -19.73
CA ASN A 141 -16.89 8.98 -18.29
C ASN A 141 -15.49 8.46 -17.94
N VAL A 142 -15.11 8.70 -16.69
CA VAL A 142 -13.88 8.18 -16.10
C VAL A 142 -14.13 7.76 -14.67
N THR A 143 -13.57 6.63 -14.28
CA THR A 143 -13.56 6.16 -12.89
C THR A 143 -12.12 6.02 -12.43
N PHE A 144 -11.78 6.69 -11.34
CA PHE A 144 -10.49 6.62 -10.68
C PHE A 144 -10.62 5.73 -9.44
N VAL A 145 -9.68 4.80 -9.26
CA VAL A 145 -9.58 3.95 -8.07
C VAL A 145 -8.18 4.12 -7.50
N LEU A 146 -8.08 4.62 -6.28
CA LEU A 146 -6.82 4.78 -5.55
C LEU A 146 -6.84 3.88 -4.32
N THR A 147 -5.80 3.09 -4.14
CA THR A 147 -5.66 2.20 -2.99
C THR A 147 -4.40 2.54 -2.22
N TYR A 148 -4.54 2.81 -0.93
CA TYR A 148 -3.42 3.05 -0.02
C TYR A 148 -3.58 2.28 1.28
N GLN A 149 -2.46 1.97 1.91
CA GLN A 149 -2.40 1.21 3.16
C GLN A 149 -1.55 1.93 4.19
N GLU A 150 -1.96 1.82 5.45
CA GLU A 150 -1.21 2.38 6.58
C GLU A 150 -1.30 1.48 7.82
N LEU A 151 -0.23 1.48 8.61
CA LEU A 151 -0.28 0.97 9.97
C LEU A 151 -0.69 2.12 10.91
N LEU A 152 -1.84 1.97 11.54
CA LEU A 152 -2.36 2.96 12.49
C LEU A 152 -1.46 3.02 13.73
N GLN A 153 -1.08 4.23 14.12
CA GLN A 153 -0.24 4.46 15.30
C GLN A 153 -1.10 4.86 16.49
N ARG A 154 -0.96 4.14 17.60
CA ARG A 154 -1.63 4.50 18.85
C ARG A 154 -0.97 5.72 19.49
N LYS A 155 -1.74 6.77 19.74
CA LYS A 155 -1.30 8.00 20.43
C LYS A 155 -2.36 8.42 21.41
N LEU A 156 -1.96 8.84 22.61
CA LEU A 156 -2.87 9.29 23.66
C LEU A 156 -4.00 8.28 23.95
N GLY A 157 -3.68 6.99 23.84
CA GLY A 157 -4.60 5.90 24.15
C GLY A 157 -5.60 5.56 23.05
N GLN A 158 -5.40 6.03 21.81
CA GLN A 158 -6.34 5.78 20.72
C GLN A 158 -5.65 5.71 19.35
N TYR A 159 -6.27 5.01 18.41
CA TYR A 159 -5.97 5.05 16.98
C TYR A 159 -6.88 6.07 16.29
N GLU A 160 -6.37 6.71 15.24
CA GLU A 160 -7.10 7.71 14.45
C GLU A 160 -7.05 7.33 12.97
N ILE A 161 -8.20 7.08 12.36
CA ILE A 161 -8.38 6.96 10.92
C ILE A 161 -8.83 8.31 10.40
N LEU A 162 -8.02 8.95 9.57
CA LEU A 162 -8.26 10.30 9.06
C LEU A 162 -8.51 10.27 7.55
N THR A 163 -9.76 10.51 7.15
CA THR A 163 -10.16 10.59 5.74
C THR A 163 -10.52 12.01 5.38
N ARG A 164 -9.70 12.67 4.55
CA ARG A 164 -10.01 14.01 4.05
C ARG A 164 -10.90 13.93 2.81
N VAL A 165 -12.04 14.60 2.86
CA VAL A 165 -13.02 14.59 1.77
C VAL A 165 -13.41 15.99 1.34
N LYS A 166 -13.14 16.31 0.07
CA LYS A 166 -13.34 17.65 -0.52
C LYS A 166 -13.83 17.56 -1.97
N PRO A 167 -15.07 17.11 -2.23
CA PRO A 167 -15.59 16.94 -3.58
C PRO A 167 -15.74 18.25 -4.38
N LYS A 168 -15.73 19.43 -3.73
CA LYS A 168 -15.89 20.78 -4.33
C LYS A 168 -17.24 21.04 -5.03
N GLN A 169 -18.03 20.01 -5.30
CA GLN A 169 -19.38 20.03 -5.86
C GLN A 169 -20.27 19.00 -5.16
N LEU A 170 -21.57 19.06 -5.43
CA LEU A 170 -22.52 18.05 -4.95
C LEU A 170 -22.28 16.71 -5.69
N VAL A 171 -22.35 15.60 -4.96
CA VAL A 171 -22.07 14.25 -5.50
C VAL A 171 -23.32 13.38 -5.35
N GLN A 172 -23.78 12.79 -6.44
CA GLN A 172 -25.00 11.96 -6.44
C GLN A 172 -24.89 10.79 -5.47
N ASN A 173 -23.76 10.05 -5.55
CA ASN A 173 -23.48 8.90 -4.70
C ASN A 173 -22.22 9.18 -3.88
N PHE A 174 -22.41 9.65 -2.65
CA PHE A 174 -21.33 9.89 -1.71
C PHE A 174 -21.39 8.88 -0.57
N GLN A 175 -20.28 8.21 -0.29
CA GLN A 175 -20.20 7.23 0.79
C GLN A 175 -18.80 7.17 1.42
N VAL A 176 -18.77 7.12 2.76
CA VAL A 176 -17.57 6.81 3.53
C VAL A 176 -17.90 5.65 4.47
N THR A 177 -17.21 4.53 4.32
CA THR A 177 -17.53 3.28 5.03
C THR A 177 -16.29 2.63 5.65
N PRO A 178 -15.91 3.03 6.88
CA PRO A 178 -14.92 2.34 7.67
C PRO A 178 -15.47 1.04 8.29
N TYR A 179 -14.78 -0.07 8.05
CA TYR A 179 -15.00 -1.37 8.68
C TYR A 179 -13.76 -1.74 9.49
N ILE A 180 -13.90 -1.89 10.80
CA ILE A 180 -12.81 -2.20 11.73
C ILE A 180 -13.03 -3.60 12.29
N TYR A 181 -12.01 -4.45 12.20
CA TYR A 181 -11.94 -5.76 12.84
C TYR A 181 -10.68 -5.85 13.70
N GLU A 182 -10.88 -6.09 14.99
CA GLU A 182 -9.81 -6.20 15.97
C GLU A 182 -9.98 -7.49 16.78
N PRO A 183 -9.07 -8.48 16.63
CA PRO A 183 -9.20 -9.78 17.29
C PRO A 183 -9.28 -9.72 18.82
N GLN A 184 -8.66 -8.71 19.43
CA GLN A 184 -8.71 -8.47 20.88
C GLN A 184 -10.03 -7.89 21.38
N GLY A 185 -10.88 -7.43 20.46
CA GLY A 185 -12.08 -6.68 20.77
C GLY A 185 -11.86 -5.18 20.80
N ILE A 186 -12.93 -4.43 20.53
CA ILE A 186 -12.95 -2.98 20.46
C ILE A 186 -13.39 -2.43 21.82
N ALA A 187 -12.56 -1.57 22.44
CA ALA A 187 -12.86 -0.94 23.72
C ALA A 187 -13.86 0.21 23.56
N PHE A 188 -13.61 1.06 22.55
CA PHE A 188 -14.53 2.12 22.14
C PHE A 188 -14.28 2.46 20.68
N VAL A 189 -15.28 3.08 20.05
CA VAL A 189 -15.18 3.62 18.69
C VAL A 189 -16.13 4.80 18.54
N ASP A 190 -15.62 5.90 18.03
CA ASP A 190 -16.35 7.14 17.77
C ASP A 190 -15.98 7.72 16.42
N ALA A 191 -16.94 8.39 15.80
CA ALA A 191 -16.78 9.02 14.50
C ALA A 191 -17.27 10.46 14.56
N TYR A 192 -16.48 11.39 14.03
CA TYR A 192 -16.81 12.80 13.94
C TYR A 192 -16.16 13.40 12.69
N GLY A 193 -16.50 14.64 12.35
CA GLY A 193 -15.87 15.30 11.21
C GLY A 193 -15.94 16.81 11.32
N THR A 194 -14.96 17.49 10.74
CA THR A 194 -14.85 18.96 10.84
C THR A 194 -16.00 19.69 10.15
N PHE A 195 -16.66 19.00 9.20
CA PHE A 195 -17.83 19.49 8.47
C PHE A 195 -19.15 18.90 8.98
N LEU A 196 -19.12 17.97 9.95
CA LEU A 196 -20.34 17.37 10.49
C LEU A 196 -21.03 18.38 11.41
N SER A 197 -21.96 19.14 10.84
CA SER A 197 -22.88 19.99 11.59
C SER A 197 -23.92 19.15 12.35
N ASN A 198 -24.68 19.80 13.24
CA ASN A 198 -25.81 19.16 13.94
C ASN A 198 -26.83 18.50 12.98
N GLU A 199 -26.86 18.90 11.71
CA GLU A 199 -27.74 18.34 10.68
C GLU A 199 -27.16 17.08 10.03
N LEU A 200 -25.84 16.97 9.90
CA LEU A 200 -25.14 15.83 9.28
C LEU A 200 -24.74 14.75 10.28
N LEU A 201 -24.52 15.11 11.55
CA LEU A 201 -24.17 14.16 12.62
C LEU A 201 -25.12 12.95 12.72
N PRO A 202 -26.46 13.11 12.62
CA PRO A 202 -27.40 11.97 12.69
C PRO A 202 -27.27 10.97 11.53
N LEU A 203 -26.57 11.33 10.45
CA LEU A 203 -26.38 10.46 9.27
C LEU A 203 -25.20 9.50 9.42
N VAL A 204 -24.43 9.62 10.50
CA VAL A 204 -23.35 8.69 10.82
C VAL A 204 -23.95 7.47 11.50
N GLU A 205 -24.11 6.39 10.74
CA GLU A 205 -24.56 5.11 11.26
C GLU A 205 -23.37 4.33 11.83
N LYS A 206 -23.51 3.82 13.05
CA LYS A 206 -22.47 3.07 13.76
C LYS A 206 -23.04 1.76 14.28
N THR A 207 -22.53 0.63 13.77
CA THR A 207 -22.84 -0.71 14.28
C THR A 207 -21.58 -1.28 14.93
N VAL A 208 -21.63 -1.54 16.24
CA VAL A 208 -20.49 -2.06 17.01
C VAL A 208 -20.87 -3.40 17.63
N THR A 209 -19.97 -4.36 17.51
CA THR A 209 -19.98 -5.66 18.18
C THR A 209 -18.66 -5.81 18.94
N ASP A 210 -18.47 -6.90 19.69
CA ASP A 210 -17.29 -7.09 20.54
C ASP A 210 -15.96 -6.89 19.79
N ASN A 211 -15.85 -7.35 18.55
CA ASN A 211 -14.62 -7.30 17.75
C ASN A 211 -14.73 -6.60 16.40
N LYS A 212 -15.91 -6.03 16.08
CA LYS A 212 -16.15 -5.35 14.80
C LYS A 212 -16.87 -4.03 14.99
N ALA A 213 -16.48 -3.03 14.22
CA ALA A 213 -17.21 -1.79 14.08
C ALA A 213 -17.42 -1.46 12.60
N HIS A 214 -18.64 -1.13 12.23
CA HIS A 214 -19.00 -0.65 10.90
C HIS A 214 -19.57 0.76 11.04
N ILE A 215 -18.90 1.72 10.41
CA ILE A 215 -19.31 3.11 10.36
C ILE A 215 -19.72 3.40 8.92
N SER A 216 -20.88 4.03 8.72
CA SER A 216 -21.34 4.45 7.40
C SER A 216 -21.79 5.91 7.45
N PHE A 217 -21.33 6.70 6.49
CA PHE A 217 -21.78 8.06 6.26
C PHE A 217 -22.10 8.25 4.78
N SER A 218 -23.40 8.35 4.47
CA SER A 218 -23.91 8.37 3.09
C SER A 218 -25.00 9.46 2.89
N PRO A 219 -24.65 10.75 2.94
CA PRO A 219 -25.60 11.85 2.77
C PRO A 219 -26.14 11.94 1.35
N THR A 220 -27.46 12.17 1.25
CA THR A 220 -28.14 12.50 -0.02
C THR A 220 -27.72 13.87 -0.57
N LEU A 221 -27.99 14.12 -1.85
CA LEU A 221 -27.70 15.41 -2.49
C LEU A 221 -28.24 16.62 -1.71
N GLU A 222 -29.48 16.54 -1.22
CA GLU A 222 -30.10 17.65 -0.47
C GLU A 222 -29.43 17.87 0.88
N GLN A 223 -29.00 16.81 1.56
CA GLN A 223 -28.24 16.91 2.81
C GLN A 223 -26.83 17.47 2.60
N GLN A 224 -26.24 17.27 1.42
CA GLN A 224 -24.95 17.85 1.08
C GLN A 224 -25.02 19.36 0.84
N ARG A 225 -26.18 19.93 0.48
CA ARG A 225 -26.29 21.35 0.08
C ARG A 225 -26.01 22.30 1.25
N LYS A 226 -25.20 23.33 0.98
CA LYS A 226 -24.90 24.40 1.94
C LYS A 226 -26.06 25.37 2.18
N CYS A 227 -26.91 25.54 1.18
CA CYS A 227 -28.04 26.46 1.19
C CYS A 227 -29.14 25.97 0.23
N PRO A 228 -30.42 26.28 0.50
CA PRO A 228 -31.50 26.00 -0.44
C PRO A 228 -31.24 26.66 -1.80
N GLY A 229 -31.18 25.86 -2.86
CA GLY A 229 -31.01 26.33 -4.24
C GLY A 229 -29.59 26.74 -4.65
N CYS A 230 -28.57 26.44 -3.84
CA CYS A 230 -27.17 26.68 -4.22
C CYS A 230 -26.43 25.38 -4.56
N ASP A 231 -25.37 25.51 -5.39
CA ASP A 231 -24.57 24.38 -5.87
C ASP A 231 -23.39 24.03 -4.94
N GLY A 232 -23.25 24.74 -3.82
CA GLY A 232 -22.19 24.51 -2.85
C GLY A 232 -22.48 23.31 -1.94
N THR A 233 -21.44 22.52 -1.65
CA THR A 233 -21.49 21.38 -0.72
C THR A 233 -20.99 21.76 0.68
N LEU A 234 -21.59 21.15 1.72
CA LEU A 234 -21.12 21.19 3.10
C LEU A 234 -19.94 20.24 3.34
N ILE A 235 -19.76 19.23 2.48
CA ILE A 235 -18.68 18.26 2.62
C ILE A 235 -17.37 18.91 2.18
N ASP A 236 -16.66 19.48 3.15
CA ASP A 236 -15.32 20.03 2.98
C ASP A 236 -14.54 19.92 4.29
N GLY A 237 -13.75 18.86 4.41
CA GLY A 237 -12.88 18.69 5.57
C GLY A 237 -12.54 17.24 5.88
N ASP A 238 -12.38 16.94 7.16
CA ASP A 238 -11.88 15.66 7.64
C ASP A 238 -13.00 14.85 8.29
N PHE A 239 -13.12 13.59 7.90
CA PHE A 239 -13.90 12.56 8.57
C PHE A 239 -12.96 11.69 9.40
N ILE A 240 -13.17 11.65 10.71
CA ILE A 240 -12.25 11.08 11.68
C ILE A 240 -12.95 9.98 12.46
N VAL A 241 -12.36 8.78 12.44
CA VAL A 241 -12.78 7.67 13.31
C VAL A 241 -11.69 7.42 14.35
N LYS A 242 -12.07 7.49 15.62
CA LYS A 242 -11.21 7.18 16.77
C LYS A 242 -11.66 5.89 17.41
N TYR A 243 -10.72 5.02 17.73
CA TYR A 243 -11.02 3.77 18.44
C TYR A 243 -9.80 3.29 19.24
N ASP A 244 -10.02 2.37 20.18
CA ASP A 244 -8.95 1.57 20.80
C ASP A 244 -9.44 0.13 21.02
N VAL A 245 -8.51 -0.75 21.33
CA VAL A 245 -8.77 -2.18 21.57
C VAL A 245 -8.84 -2.50 23.07
N ASN A 246 -9.43 -3.64 23.41
CA ASN A 246 -9.43 -4.14 24.79
C ASN A 246 -8.04 -4.63 25.20
N ARG A 247 -7.55 -4.19 26.36
CA ARG A 247 -6.19 -4.49 26.86
C ARG A 247 -6.16 -5.07 28.27
N ALA A 248 -7.30 -5.40 28.86
CA ALA A 248 -7.44 -5.60 30.30
C ALA A 248 -6.72 -6.81 30.92
N LYS A 249 -6.06 -7.69 30.14
CA LYS A 249 -5.55 -8.98 30.64
C LYS A 249 -4.13 -9.37 30.22
N THR A 250 -3.53 -8.71 29.22
CA THR A 250 -2.22 -9.09 28.69
C THR A 250 -1.32 -7.89 28.45
N LEU A 251 0.00 -8.12 28.39
CA LEU A 251 0.99 -7.09 28.07
C LEU A 251 0.94 -6.63 26.61
N GLY A 252 0.21 -7.38 25.77
CA GLY A 252 0.21 -7.29 24.33
C GLY A 252 -0.38 -8.55 23.69
N ASP A 253 -0.32 -8.61 22.36
CA ASP A 253 -0.70 -9.76 21.55
C ASP A 253 0.27 -10.01 20.41
N ILE A 254 0.39 -11.29 20.05
CA ILE A 254 1.11 -11.72 18.86
C ILE A 254 0.11 -12.34 17.89
N GLN A 255 0.14 -11.86 16.65
CA GLN A 255 -0.69 -12.35 15.58
C GLN A 255 0.17 -13.00 14.51
N ILE A 256 -0.19 -14.23 14.12
CA ILE A 256 0.59 -15.01 13.16
C ILE A 256 -0.32 -15.42 12.00
N VAL A 257 0.07 -15.03 10.79
CA VAL A 257 -0.62 -15.42 9.54
C VAL A 257 0.43 -15.62 8.45
N ASN A 258 0.31 -16.73 7.70
CA ASN A 258 1.14 -17.07 6.53
C ASN A 258 2.66 -17.04 6.76
N GLY A 259 3.12 -17.48 7.94
CA GLY A 259 4.55 -17.50 8.27
C GLY A 259 5.14 -16.13 8.64
N TYR A 260 4.30 -15.10 8.77
CA TYR A 260 4.67 -13.79 9.32
C TYR A 260 3.98 -13.57 10.67
N PHE A 261 4.62 -12.76 11.52
CA PHE A 261 4.04 -12.36 12.80
C PHE A 261 4.07 -10.84 12.98
N VAL A 262 3.14 -10.36 13.78
CA VAL A 262 3.09 -8.99 14.32
C VAL A 262 2.86 -9.09 15.81
N HIS A 263 3.65 -8.37 16.60
CA HIS A 263 3.59 -8.29 18.04
C HIS A 263 3.27 -6.86 18.44
N PHE A 264 2.10 -6.66 19.05
CA PHE A 264 1.67 -5.40 19.65
C PHE A 264 1.96 -5.44 21.14
N PHE A 265 2.75 -4.48 21.64
CA PHE A 265 3.14 -4.39 23.06
C PHE A 265 2.69 -3.04 23.63
N ALA A 266 1.71 -3.08 24.52
CA ALA A 266 1.18 -1.92 25.24
C ALA A 266 0.50 -2.41 26.53
N PRO A 267 1.28 -2.71 27.57
CA PRO A 267 0.76 -3.22 28.83
C PRO A 267 -0.22 -2.25 29.51
N PRO A 268 -1.36 -2.75 30.04
CA PRO A 268 -2.31 -1.95 30.80
C PRO A 268 -1.73 -1.62 32.19
N ASP A 269 -2.17 -0.51 32.78
CA ASP A 269 -2.05 -0.20 34.22
C ASP A 269 -0.62 -0.21 34.81
N LEU A 270 0.40 0.12 34.01
CA LEU A 270 1.75 0.33 34.54
C LEU A 270 1.83 1.63 35.36
N PRO A 271 2.52 1.61 36.52
CA PRO A 271 2.75 2.83 37.28
C PRO A 271 3.64 3.78 36.49
N ARG A 272 3.27 5.06 36.48
CA ARG A 272 4.05 6.12 35.85
C ARG A 272 5.44 6.20 36.49
N VAL A 273 6.47 6.32 35.65
CA VAL A 273 7.84 6.61 36.11
C VAL A 273 8.01 8.13 36.26
N PRO A 274 8.36 8.65 37.45
CA PRO A 274 8.63 10.08 37.62
C PRO A 274 9.81 10.54 36.77
N LYS A 275 9.82 11.81 36.38
CA LYS A 275 10.80 12.35 35.44
C LYS A 275 11.49 13.63 35.94
N ASN A 276 12.72 13.82 35.47
CA ASN A 276 13.49 15.03 35.59
C ASN A 276 13.51 15.72 34.21
N VAL A 277 12.74 16.80 34.03
CA VAL A 277 12.55 17.44 32.72
C VAL A 277 13.14 18.84 32.67
N VAL A 278 14.00 19.10 31.69
CA VAL A 278 14.56 20.45 31.44
C VAL A 278 13.99 21.00 30.14
N PHE A 279 13.25 22.11 30.24
CA PHE A 279 12.74 22.84 29.09
C PHE A 279 13.77 23.88 28.63
N VAL A 280 14.36 23.66 27.46
CA VAL A 280 15.34 24.55 26.82
C VAL A 280 14.59 25.36 25.77
N ILE A 281 14.37 26.65 26.04
CA ILE A 281 13.40 27.47 25.31
C ILE A 281 14.13 28.59 24.60
N ASP A 282 14.07 28.58 23.28
CA ASP A 282 14.60 29.68 22.47
C ASP A 282 13.79 30.95 22.72
N ARG A 283 14.48 32.03 23.04
CA ARG A 283 13.91 33.38 23.15
C ARG A 283 14.64 34.37 22.27
N SER A 284 15.29 33.92 21.20
CA SER A 284 15.91 34.76 20.19
C SER A 284 14.93 35.77 19.59
N GLY A 285 15.45 36.80 18.93
CA GLY A 285 14.63 37.85 18.33
C GLY A 285 13.60 37.34 17.32
N SER A 286 13.85 36.21 16.65
CA SER A 286 12.93 35.60 15.68
C SER A 286 11.65 35.08 16.32
N MET A 287 11.68 34.75 17.62
CA MET A 287 10.51 34.29 18.38
C MET A 287 9.50 35.40 18.67
N ALA A 288 9.81 36.66 18.36
CA ALA A 288 8.94 37.80 18.67
C ALA A 288 7.52 37.68 18.07
N GLY A 289 6.55 38.22 18.79
CA GLY A 289 5.13 38.17 18.41
C GLY A 289 4.48 36.84 18.75
N THR A 290 3.64 36.33 17.85
CA THR A 290 2.75 35.19 18.09
C THR A 290 3.48 33.92 18.52
N LYS A 291 4.72 33.67 18.05
CA LYS A 291 5.50 32.49 18.46
C LYS A 291 5.85 32.49 19.94
N MET A 292 6.30 33.62 20.48
CA MET A 292 6.58 33.77 21.91
C MET A 292 5.28 33.66 22.72
N ASP A 293 4.22 34.33 22.29
CA ASP A 293 2.92 34.29 22.98
C ASP A 293 2.39 32.84 23.09
N GLN A 294 2.41 32.10 21.99
CA GLN A 294 1.98 30.69 21.93
C GLN A 294 2.91 29.76 22.72
N THR A 295 4.22 30.05 22.72
CA THR A 295 5.20 29.31 23.52
C THR A 295 4.93 29.49 25.01
N GLN A 296 4.67 30.73 25.45
CA GLN A 296 4.31 31.03 26.84
C GLN A 296 3.00 30.33 27.22
N GLU A 297 1.96 30.45 26.41
CA GLU A 297 0.67 29.82 26.65
C GLU A 297 0.80 28.29 26.79
N ALA A 298 1.54 27.64 25.88
CA ALA A 298 1.76 26.20 25.94
C ALA A 298 2.56 25.78 27.19
N LEU A 299 3.64 26.50 27.51
CA LEU A 299 4.45 26.22 28.69
C LEU A 299 3.65 26.40 30.00
N LEU A 300 2.77 27.38 30.06
CA LEU A 300 1.91 27.60 31.24
C LEU A 300 0.97 26.41 31.48
N GLU A 301 0.39 25.83 30.44
CA GLU A 301 -0.43 24.61 30.59
C GLU A 301 0.45 23.38 30.91
N ILE A 302 1.58 23.19 30.22
CA ILE A 302 2.52 22.10 30.48
C ILE A 302 3.01 22.09 31.94
N LEU A 303 3.26 23.27 32.52
CA LEU A 303 3.68 23.41 33.92
C LEU A 303 2.60 22.98 34.91
N LYS A 304 1.32 23.19 34.59
CA LYS A 304 0.20 22.72 35.43
C LYS A 304 0.05 21.21 35.39
N ASP A 305 0.40 20.58 34.27
CA ASP A 305 0.33 19.14 34.07
C ASP A 305 1.52 18.38 34.67
N LEU A 306 2.50 19.07 35.28
CA LEU A 306 3.59 18.42 35.99
C LEU A 306 3.08 17.72 37.26
N HIS A 307 3.44 16.45 37.42
CA HIS A 307 3.12 15.72 38.64
C HIS A 307 4.06 16.12 39.78
N MET A 308 3.56 16.11 41.02
CA MET A 308 4.32 16.49 42.22
C MET A 308 5.61 15.67 42.45
N GLU A 309 5.70 14.46 41.89
CA GLU A 309 6.90 13.62 41.96
C GLU A 309 7.98 13.99 40.93
N ASP A 310 7.64 14.81 39.94
CA ASP A 310 8.56 15.27 38.91
C ASP A 310 9.46 16.39 39.42
N TYR A 311 10.61 16.51 38.76
CA TYR A 311 11.53 17.61 38.92
C TYR A 311 11.68 18.32 37.58
N PHE A 312 11.77 19.65 37.59
CA PHE A 312 11.83 20.42 36.37
C PHE A 312 12.79 21.61 36.45
N ALA A 313 13.26 22.05 35.29
CA ALA A 313 13.98 23.31 35.14
C ALA A 313 13.60 24.02 33.84
N LEU A 314 13.73 25.34 33.84
CA LEU A 314 13.51 26.20 32.69
C LEU A 314 14.83 26.87 32.30
N ILE A 315 15.25 26.71 31.05
CA ILE A 315 16.44 27.31 30.48
C ILE A 315 16.08 28.10 29.22
N PRO A 316 15.62 29.36 29.38
CA PRO A 316 15.56 30.29 28.27
C PRO A 316 16.97 30.59 27.74
N PHE A 317 17.13 30.56 26.43
CA PHE A 317 18.40 30.88 25.79
C PHE A 317 18.22 31.82 24.61
N ASP A 318 19.22 32.68 24.42
CA ASP A 318 19.45 33.45 23.21
C ASP A 318 20.93 33.28 22.83
N HIS A 319 21.72 34.34 22.71
CA HIS A 319 23.18 34.27 22.76
C HIS A 319 23.72 34.02 24.19
N GLU A 320 22.93 34.35 25.21
CA GLU A 320 23.14 34.08 26.62
C GLU A 320 22.20 32.98 27.13
N ILE A 321 22.67 32.17 28.08
CA ILE A 321 21.87 31.11 28.71
C ILE A 321 21.58 31.50 30.15
N THR A 322 20.32 31.83 30.43
CA THR A 322 19.89 32.34 31.74
C THR A 322 18.82 31.42 32.33
N PRO A 323 19.20 30.38 33.10
CA PRO A 323 18.22 29.48 33.67
C PRO A 323 17.39 30.18 34.77
N TRP A 324 16.14 29.75 34.95
CA TRP A 324 15.26 30.27 36.01
C TRP A 324 15.85 30.04 37.42
N LYS A 325 16.37 28.83 37.64
CA LYS A 325 17.10 28.40 38.85
C LYS A 325 18.36 27.63 38.44
N ASN A 326 19.34 27.54 39.34
CA ASN A 326 20.61 26.86 39.05
C ASN A 326 20.54 25.32 39.20
N SER A 327 19.41 24.78 39.64
CA SER A 327 19.17 23.36 39.92
C SER A 327 17.70 23.03 39.61
N LEU A 328 17.39 21.75 39.41
CA LEU A 328 16.03 21.26 39.22
C LEU A 328 15.18 21.47 40.47
N MET A 329 13.95 21.93 40.25
CA MET A 329 12.97 22.15 41.31
C MET A 329 11.93 21.03 41.28
N LYS A 330 11.57 20.50 42.45
CA LYS A 330 10.43 19.59 42.56
C LYS A 330 9.15 20.33 42.16
N ALA A 331 8.26 19.68 41.43
CA ALA A 331 7.00 20.25 40.93
C ALA A 331 5.93 20.41 42.04
N THR A 332 6.27 21.15 43.10
CA THR A 332 5.30 21.59 44.11
C THR A 332 4.45 22.74 43.56
N GLU A 333 3.23 22.91 44.09
CA GLU A 333 2.34 24.00 43.67
C GLU A 333 3.02 25.38 43.76
N GLU A 334 3.85 25.60 44.78
CA GLU A 334 4.62 26.85 44.96
C GLU A 334 5.67 27.05 43.85
N ASN A 335 6.49 26.03 43.57
CA ASN A 335 7.52 26.12 42.53
C ASN A 335 6.90 26.25 41.14
N VAL A 336 5.79 25.56 40.88
CA VAL A 336 5.04 25.66 39.62
C VAL A 336 4.49 27.08 39.46
N ALA A 337 3.89 27.67 40.50
CA ALA A 337 3.39 29.04 40.45
C ALA A 337 4.52 30.08 40.22
N GLU A 338 5.68 29.91 40.86
CA GLU A 338 6.84 30.78 40.63
C GLU A 338 7.38 30.64 39.19
N ALA A 339 7.45 29.40 38.68
CA ALA A 339 7.86 29.12 37.32
C ALA A 339 6.89 29.72 36.29
N MET A 340 5.58 29.61 36.50
CA MET A 340 4.57 30.21 35.63
C MET A 340 4.73 31.73 35.57
N LYS A 341 4.94 32.38 36.71
CA LYS A 341 5.21 33.83 36.77
C LYS A 341 6.49 34.20 36.01
N TYR A 342 7.53 33.36 36.07
CA TYR A 342 8.75 33.56 35.30
C TYR A 342 8.51 33.41 33.79
N VAL A 343 7.76 32.39 33.36
CA VAL A 343 7.41 32.16 31.94
C VAL A 343 6.62 33.33 31.36
N SER A 344 5.64 33.87 32.09
CA SER A 344 4.88 35.05 31.65
C SER A 344 5.73 36.31 31.43
N GLY A 345 6.94 36.36 32.02
CA GLY A 345 7.89 37.46 31.85
C GLY A 345 8.90 37.26 30.71
N LEU A 346 8.84 36.14 29.98
CA LEU A 346 9.72 35.90 28.84
C LEU A 346 9.41 36.86 27.68
N PHE A 347 10.46 37.31 26.99
CA PHE A 347 10.34 38.13 25.80
C PHE A 347 11.49 37.81 24.84
N ALA A 348 11.23 38.00 23.56
CA ALA A 348 12.18 37.72 22.48
C ALA A 348 13.32 38.75 22.46
N ARG A 349 14.57 38.29 22.39
CA ARG A 349 15.79 39.12 22.29
C ARG A 349 17.02 38.30 21.87
N GLY A 350 18.03 38.95 21.31
CA GLY A 350 19.35 38.33 21.04
C GLY A 350 19.36 37.32 19.88
N GLY A 351 20.49 36.62 19.73
CA GLY A 351 20.68 35.54 18.75
C GLY A 351 20.37 34.15 19.32
N THR A 352 20.91 33.08 18.71
CA THR A 352 20.52 31.69 19.03
C THR A 352 21.74 30.80 19.31
N ASN A 353 22.01 30.45 20.58
CA ASN A 353 23.09 29.56 21.01
C ASN A 353 22.56 28.18 21.46
N ILE A 354 22.20 27.33 20.50
CA ILE A 354 21.63 26.00 20.75
C ILE A 354 22.64 25.08 21.48
N ASN A 355 23.92 25.12 21.09
CA ASN A 355 24.95 24.23 21.62
C ASN A 355 25.06 24.36 23.15
N ASP A 356 25.35 25.57 23.63
CA ASP A 356 25.63 25.78 25.05
C ASP A 356 24.36 25.67 25.90
N ALA A 357 23.19 25.97 25.32
CA ALA A 357 21.90 25.79 26.00
C ALA A 357 21.60 24.33 26.30
N VAL A 358 21.76 23.43 25.31
CA VAL A 358 21.57 21.99 25.51
C VAL A 358 22.65 21.42 26.44
N LEU A 359 23.91 21.82 26.27
CA LEU A 359 24.98 21.39 27.17
C LEU A 359 24.76 21.85 28.62
N ARG A 360 24.19 23.05 28.83
CA ARG A 360 23.81 23.52 30.16
C ARG A 360 22.72 22.66 30.78
N ALA A 361 21.72 22.24 30.01
CA ALA A 361 20.68 21.33 30.47
C ALA A 361 21.25 19.96 30.89
N VAL A 362 22.11 19.38 30.05
CA VAL A 362 22.79 18.11 30.34
C VAL A 362 23.62 18.22 31.63
N ASN A 363 24.44 19.27 31.74
CA ASN A 363 25.26 19.48 32.94
C ASN A 363 24.42 19.68 34.20
N MET A 364 23.27 20.36 34.10
CA MET A 364 22.35 20.54 35.24
C MET A 364 21.80 19.20 35.72
N LEU A 365 21.30 18.37 34.81
CA LEU A 365 20.78 17.02 35.13
C LEU A 365 21.88 16.12 35.72
N ILE A 366 23.08 16.10 35.12
CA ILE A 366 24.22 15.31 35.62
C ILE A 366 24.62 15.76 37.04
N ASN A 367 24.73 17.06 37.27
CA ASN A 367 25.18 17.59 38.55
C ASN A 367 24.16 17.33 39.66
N ASP A 368 22.87 17.52 39.39
CA ASP A 368 21.84 17.29 40.39
C ASP A 368 21.66 15.82 40.73
N ARG A 369 21.86 14.92 39.76
CA ARG A 369 21.93 13.48 40.02
C ARG A 369 23.15 13.13 40.88
N LYS A 370 24.35 13.62 40.53
CA LYS A 370 25.58 13.40 41.31
C LYS A 370 25.50 13.93 42.74
N ASN A 371 24.79 15.04 42.94
CA ASN A 371 24.64 15.68 44.25
C ASN A 371 23.45 15.10 45.07
N ASN A 372 22.73 14.09 44.56
CA ASN A 372 21.52 13.51 45.15
C ASN A 372 20.38 14.53 45.35
N ASN A 373 20.31 15.56 44.51
CA ASN A 373 19.22 16.54 44.51
C ASN A 373 17.94 15.97 43.85
N VAL A 374 18.09 14.96 42.99
CA VAL A 374 17.00 14.24 42.32
C VAL A 374 17.12 12.72 42.56
N PRO A 375 16.00 11.97 42.61
CA PRO A 375 16.05 10.52 42.77
C PRO A 375 16.66 9.78 41.58
N ASP A 376 17.45 8.73 41.84
CA ASP A 376 18.10 7.93 40.78
C ASP A 376 17.12 7.23 39.83
N ARG A 377 15.93 6.87 40.34
CA ARG A 377 14.88 6.19 39.57
C ARG A 377 14.21 7.07 38.51
N ASN A 378 14.39 8.39 38.59
CA ASN A 378 13.70 9.30 37.68
C ASN A 378 14.36 9.26 36.28
N LEU A 379 13.55 9.37 35.24
CA LEU A 379 14.06 9.47 33.86
C LEU A 379 14.47 10.90 33.52
N ASP A 380 15.65 11.08 32.95
CA ASP A 380 16.17 12.38 32.54
C ASP A 380 15.75 12.73 31.11
N MET A 381 15.11 13.89 30.95
CA MET A 381 14.53 14.37 29.70
C MET A 381 14.89 15.84 29.45
N ILE A 382 15.22 16.16 28.20
CA ILE A 382 15.42 17.52 27.71
C ILE A 382 14.43 17.77 26.57
N ILE A 383 13.69 18.86 26.64
CA ILE A 383 12.81 19.33 25.56
C ILE A 383 13.36 20.67 25.07
N LEU A 384 13.92 20.66 23.87
CA LEU A 384 14.41 21.85 23.17
C LEU A 384 13.32 22.40 22.26
N LEU A 385 13.01 23.70 22.37
CA LEU A 385 12.15 24.43 21.43
C LEU A 385 12.96 25.55 20.78
N THR A 386 12.97 25.63 19.45
CA THR A 386 13.67 26.68 18.68
C THR A 386 12.99 26.94 17.34
N ASP A 387 13.05 28.19 16.86
CA ASP A 387 12.51 28.61 15.56
C ASP A 387 13.58 28.98 14.52
N GLY A 388 14.85 28.91 14.91
CA GLY A 388 15.97 29.44 14.15
C GLY A 388 17.15 28.49 14.01
N LEU A 389 18.18 28.96 13.31
CA LEU A 389 19.45 28.25 13.16
C LEU A 389 20.41 28.65 14.29
N PRO A 390 21.43 27.83 14.59
CA PRO A 390 22.52 28.24 15.48
C PRO A 390 23.28 29.47 14.94
N GLU A 391 23.25 30.58 15.68
CA GLU A 391 23.88 31.87 15.30
C GLU A 391 24.97 32.34 16.27
N ALA A 392 24.98 31.83 17.51
CA ALA A 392 25.95 32.17 18.55
C ALA A 392 26.55 30.91 19.17
N GLY A 393 27.77 31.01 19.72
CA GLY A 393 28.52 29.85 20.21
C GLY A 393 29.08 28.99 19.06
N GLU A 394 28.98 27.67 19.18
CA GLU A 394 29.25 26.76 18.05
C GLU A 394 28.03 26.75 17.11
N THR A 395 28.26 27.09 15.85
CA THR A 395 27.19 27.26 14.85
C THR A 395 27.11 26.12 13.84
N ARG A 396 28.11 25.22 13.77
CA ARG A 396 28.15 24.15 12.77
C ARG A 396 27.27 22.97 13.19
N PRO A 397 26.18 22.64 12.45
CA PRO A 397 25.24 21.58 12.84
C PRO A 397 25.87 20.22 13.18
N PRO A 398 26.83 19.69 12.39
CA PRO A 398 27.46 18.40 12.70
C PRO A 398 28.27 18.43 14.01
N LYS A 399 28.89 19.57 14.34
CA LYS A 399 29.69 19.71 15.55
C LYS A 399 28.81 19.81 16.79
N ILE A 400 27.70 20.54 16.70
CA ILE A 400 26.69 20.62 17.77
C ILE A 400 26.12 19.22 18.05
N GLN A 401 25.73 18.47 17.01
CA GLN A 401 25.25 17.09 17.14
C GLN A 401 26.28 16.19 17.83
N GLU A 402 27.57 16.30 17.46
CA GLU A 402 28.65 15.56 18.11
C GLU A 402 28.79 15.94 19.60
N ASN A 403 28.81 17.24 19.93
CA ASN A 403 28.93 17.73 21.30
C ASN A 403 27.77 17.24 22.18
N VAL A 404 26.53 17.39 21.68
CA VAL A 404 25.32 16.99 22.40
C VAL A 404 25.29 15.47 22.60
N ARG A 405 25.60 14.69 21.56
CA ARG A 405 25.69 13.23 21.64
C ARG A 405 26.73 12.78 22.66
N GLY A 406 27.91 13.39 22.66
CA GLY A 406 28.98 13.08 23.61
C GLY A 406 28.63 13.48 25.05
N ALA A 407 27.85 14.54 25.24
CA ALA A 407 27.44 14.99 26.57
C ALA A 407 26.31 14.14 27.16
N ILE A 408 25.31 13.76 26.34
CA ILE A 408 24.17 12.92 26.79
C ILE A 408 24.61 11.48 27.03
N ASP A 409 25.50 10.95 26.19
CA ASP A 409 26.09 9.61 26.29
C ASP A 409 25.07 8.48 26.51
N GLY A 410 23.88 8.63 25.93
CA GLY A 410 22.77 7.67 26.05
C GLY A 410 22.09 7.61 27.42
N ASN A 411 22.38 8.52 28.35
CA ASN A 411 21.80 8.52 29.69
C ASN A 411 20.51 9.34 29.82
N MET A 412 20.17 10.13 28.80
CA MET A 412 19.03 11.05 28.79
C MET A 412 18.31 11.02 27.44
N SER A 413 17.05 11.44 27.41
CA SER A 413 16.30 11.65 26.16
C SER A 413 16.26 13.12 25.78
N LEU A 414 16.54 13.43 24.51
CA LEU A 414 16.44 14.77 23.94
C LEU A 414 15.34 14.82 22.87
N PHE A 415 14.33 15.63 23.12
CA PHE A 415 13.27 15.94 22.18
C PHE A 415 13.48 17.34 21.60
N CYS A 416 13.27 17.49 20.29
CA CYS A 416 13.49 18.76 19.60
C CYS A 416 12.22 19.23 18.90
N LEU A 417 11.75 20.43 19.26
CA LEU A 417 10.58 21.08 18.70
C LEU A 417 11.04 22.21 17.81
N GLY A 418 10.86 22.04 16.50
CA GLY A 418 11.17 23.05 15.50
C GLY A 418 9.96 23.92 15.21
N PHE A 419 9.93 25.16 15.69
CA PHE A 419 8.82 26.09 15.50
C PHE A 419 8.97 26.82 14.17
N GLY A 420 8.05 26.57 13.26
CA GLY A 420 8.00 27.24 11.97
C GLY A 420 8.83 26.58 10.88
N ASN A 421 8.98 27.29 9.77
CA ASN A 421 9.67 26.79 8.58
C ASN A 421 11.14 27.26 8.49
N ASN A 422 11.55 28.19 9.36
CA ASN A 422 12.88 28.82 9.32
C ASN A 422 13.97 28.00 10.03
N VAL A 423 13.59 26.90 10.69
CA VAL A 423 14.51 25.96 11.33
C VAL A 423 14.95 24.85 10.38
N ASP A 424 16.24 24.48 10.44
CA ASP A 424 16.73 23.24 9.83
C ASP A 424 16.23 22.04 10.63
N TYR A 425 15.10 21.52 10.18
CA TYR A 425 14.48 20.35 10.81
C TYR A 425 15.31 19.08 10.66
N THR A 426 16.10 18.95 9.59
CA THR A 426 16.96 17.77 9.41
C THR A 426 18.03 17.74 10.49
N PHE A 427 18.61 18.91 10.80
CA PHE A 427 19.53 19.07 11.91
C PHE A 427 18.92 18.66 13.26
N LEU A 428 17.71 19.12 13.58
CA LEU A 428 17.01 18.76 14.81
C LEU A 428 16.61 17.28 14.87
N ASP A 429 16.08 16.73 13.77
CA ASP A 429 15.67 15.32 13.66
C ASP A 429 16.85 14.37 13.90
N VAL A 430 18.00 14.65 13.28
CA VAL A 430 19.21 13.85 13.53
C VAL A 430 19.69 13.99 14.97
N MET A 431 19.65 15.21 15.55
CA MET A 431 20.08 15.43 16.93
C MET A 431 19.19 14.67 17.94
N ALA A 432 17.87 14.72 17.79
CA ALA A 432 16.93 14.02 18.67
C ALA A 432 17.09 12.49 18.56
N ARG A 433 17.17 11.94 17.34
CA ARG A 433 17.34 10.50 17.10
C ARG A 433 18.62 9.92 17.69
N GLN A 434 19.73 10.66 17.59
CA GLN A 434 20.99 10.26 18.20
C GLN A 434 20.87 10.14 19.73
N ASN A 435 19.93 10.87 20.35
CA ASN A 435 19.81 11.08 21.79
C ASN A 435 18.46 10.60 22.37
N LYS A 436 17.94 9.47 21.89
CA LYS A 436 16.79 8.75 22.46
C LYS A 436 15.44 9.48 22.38
N GLY A 437 15.35 10.57 21.63
CA GLY A 437 14.09 11.29 21.45
C GLY A 437 13.68 11.42 19.99
N VAL A 438 12.67 12.26 19.78
CA VAL A 438 12.03 12.51 18.49
C VAL A 438 11.99 14.02 18.26
N ALA A 439 12.17 14.44 17.00
CA ALA A 439 11.92 15.82 16.61
C ALA A 439 10.47 15.99 16.12
N ARG A 440 9.87 17.15 16.39
CA ARG A 440 8.54 17.50 15.90
C ARG A 440 8.51 18.92 15.37
N ARG A 441 7.87 19.09 14.22
CA ARG A 441 7.65 20.41 13.64
C ARG A 441 6.38 21.00 14.23
N ILE A 442 6.48 22.21 14.77
CA ILE A 442 5.37 23.01 15.25
C ILE A 442 5.10 24.06 14.18
N TYR A 443 3.91 24.03 13.61
CA TYR A 443 3.57 24.92 12.51
C TYR A 443 2.99 26.23 13.05
N GLU A 444 3.48 27.36 12.53
CA GLU A 444 3.01 28.71 12.84
C GLU A 444 1.56 28.94 12.34
N ALA A 445 0.58 28.55 13.17
CA ALA A 445 -0.82 28.86 12.97
C ALA A 445 -1.53 29.01 14.31
N SER A 446 -2.84 29.24 14.30
CA SER A 446 -3.66 29.46 15.50
C SER A 446 -3.64 28.28 16.48
N ASP A 447 -3.29 27.07 16.04
CA ASP A 447 -3.26 25.84 16.84
C ASP A 447 -1.87 25.47 17.36
N ALA A 448 -0.84 26.32 17.24
CA ALA A 448 0.51 25.99 17.67
C ALA A 448 0.61 25.67 19.18
N THR A 449 -0.16 26.37 20.02
CA THR A 449 -0.28 26.07 21.45
C THR A 449 -0.71 24.62 21.68
N LEU A 450 -1.76 24.17 20.98
CA LEU A 450 -2.28 22.79 21.06
C LEU A 450 -1.28 21.76 20.51
N GLN A 451 -0.51 22.12 19.47
CA GLN A 451 0.54 21.24 18.93
C GLN A 451 1.66 20.99 19.96
N LEU A 452 2.05 22.01 20.73
CA LEU A 452 3.05 21.90 21.79
C LEU A 452 2.53 21.08 22.97
N GLN A 453 1.30 21.34 23.41
CA GLN A 453 0.64 20.58 24.47
C GLN A 453 0.49 19.10 24.10
N GLY A 454 -0.06 18.80 22.93
CA GLY A 454 -0.24 17.44 22.46
C GLY A 454 1.07 16.67 22.27
N PHE A 455 2.17 17.36 21.91
CA PHE A 455 3.49 16.75 21.95
C PHE A 455 3.92 16.39 23.38
N TYR A 456 3.76 17.32 24.32
CA TYR A 456 4.15 17.06 25.70
C TYR A 456 3.32 15.93 26.31
N GLU A 457 2.01 15.89 26.09
CA GLU A 457 1.13 14.80 26.54
C GLU A 457 1.67 13.43 26.09
N GLU A 458 2.09 13.30 24.82
CA GLU A 458 2.66 12.07 24.24
C GLU A 458 3.93 11.59 24.98
N VAL A 459 4.75 12.49 25.52
CA VAL A 459 6.02 12.15 26.18
C VAL A 459 6.00 12.33 27.71
N SER A 460 4.92 12.87 28.27
CA SER A 460 4.80 13.31 29.67
C SER A 460 4.83 12.17 30.69
N SER A 461 4.46 10.97 30.27
CA SER A 461 4.18 9.82 31.13
C SER A 461 4.90 8.56 30.63
N PRO A 462 6.23 8.47 30.79
CA PRO A 462 6.95 7.24 30.50
C PRO A 462 6.53 6.12 31.46
N LEU A 463 6.34 4.92 30.90
CA LEU A 463 5.93 3.71 31.62
C LEU A 463 7.08 2.72 31.77
N LEU A 464 7.87 2.51 30.70
CA LEU A 464 9.03 1.61 30.69
C LEU A 464 10.22 2.27 30.00
N SER A 465 11.42 1.83 30.37
CA SER A 465 12.67 2.22 29.73
C SER A 465 13.41 1.01 29.20
N GLU A 466 14.13 1.17 28.07
CA GLU A 466 15.01 0.15 27.50
C GLU A 466 14.32 -1.22 27.33
N VAL A 467 13.16 -1.21 26.67
CA VAL A 467 12.33 -2.38 26.40
C VAL A 467 13.00 -3.26 25.33
N ASP A 468 13.45 -4.43 25.74
CA ASP A 468 13.97 -5.48 24.87
C ASP A 468 12.91 -6.55 24.61
N LEU A 469 12.42 -6.65 23.37
CA LEU A 469 11.55 -7.74 22.90
C LEU A 469 12.39 -8.83 22.24
N ARG A 470 12.59 -9.95 22.94
CA ARG A 470 13.42 -11.07 22.49
C ARG A 470 12.58 -12.15 21.84
N TYR A 471 13.08 -12.65 20.72
CA TYR A 471 12.48 -13.74 19.94
C TYR A 471 13.49 -14.87 19.79
N PRO A 472 13.07 -16.14 19.66
CA PRO A 472 13.98 -17.27 19.55
C PRO A 472 14.69 -17.26 18.20
N ASP A 473 16.02 -17.30 18.20
CA ASP A 473 16.85 -17.22 16.97
C ASP A 473 16.57 -18.34 15.96
N ASN A 474 16.12 -19.51 16.45
CA ASN A 474 15.75 -20.65 15.62
C ASN A 474 14.34 -20.53 15.02
N ALA A 475 13.51 -19.62 15.53
CA ALA A 475 12.11 -19.48 15.14
C ALA A 475 11.87 -18.32 14.16
N VAL A 476 12.74 -17.32 14.14
CA VAL A 476 12.55 -16.06 13.40
C VAL A 476 13.69 -15.84 12.41
N GLU A 477 13.37 -15.77 11.12
CA GLU A 477 14.33 -15.47 10.05
C GLU A 477 14.63 -13.98 9.97
N PHE A 478 13.60 -13.14 10.09
CA PHE A 478 13.70 -11.69 10.06
C PHE A 478 12.81 -11.05 11.11
N VAL A 479 13.31 -10.02 11.77
CA VAL A 479 12.53 -9.20 12.72
C VAL A 479 12.84 -7.73 12.50
N THR A 480 11.83 -6.89 12.67
CA THR A 480 12.00 -5.43 12.70
C THR A 480 12.70 -5.01 14.00
N THR A 481 12.93 -3.71 14.18
CA THR A 481 13.47 -3.15 15.42
C THR A 481 12.70 -3.69 16.63
N ASN A 482 13.41 -4.31 17.57
CA ASN A 482 12.87 -5.01 18.73
C ASN A 482 13.44 -4.50 20.06
N HIS A 483 14.29 -3.47 20.01
CA HIS A 483 14.77 -2.72 21.17
C HIS A 483 14.24 -1.30 21.11
N PHE A 484 13.54 -0.88 22.16
CA PHE A 484 12.89 0.42 22.25
C PHE A 484 13.37 1.16 23.49
N ARG A 485 13.72 2.42 23.33
CA ARG A 485 14.33 3.22 24.41
C ARG A 485 13.33 3.58 25.50
N GLN A 486 12.08 3.87 25.11
CA GLN A 486 11.01 4.30 26.01
C GLN A 486 9.66 3.81 25.50
N LEU A 487 8.75 3.48 26.41
CA LEU A 487 7.34 3.31 26.14
C LEU A 487 6.56 4.35 26.95
N PHE A 488 5.73 5.15 26.28
CA PHE A 488 4.90 6.17 26.93
C PHE A 488 3.47 5.69 27.13
N ASN A 489 2.80 6.24 28.14
CA ASN A 489 1.39 5.98 28.36
C ASN A 489 0.58 6.40 27.14
N GLY A 490 -0.37 5.57 26.75
CA GLY A 490 -1.18 5.79 25.55
C GLY A 490 -0.46 5.57 24.22
N SER A 491 0.80 5.12 24.22
CA SER A 491 1.52 4.65 23.03
C SER A 491 1.50 3.11 22.90
N GLU A 492 2.10 2.58 21.85
CA GLU A 492 2.23 1.15 21.60
C GLU A 492 3.53 0.86 20.86
N ILE A 493 4.19 -0.24 21.20
CA ILE A 493 5.32 -0.79 20.45
C ILE A 493 4.78 -1.85 19.49
N VAL A 494 5.22 -1.81 18.23
CA VAL A 494 4.85 -2.79 17.21
C VAL A 494 6.12 -3.41 16.62
N VAL A 495 6.20 -4.73 16.64
CA VAL A 495 7.29 -5.48 16.03
C VAL A 495 6.72 -6.50 15.06
N ALA A 496 7.28 -6.60 13.86
CA ALA A 496 6.89 -7.60 12.89
C ALA A 496 8.08 -8.47 12.47
N GLY A 497 7.80 -9.66 11.97
CA GLY A 497 8.85 -10.56 11.50
C GLY A 497 8.35 -11.72 10.66
N ARG A 498 9.30 -12.47 10.13
CA ARG A 498 9.10 -13.69 9.33
C ARG A 498 9.59 -14.90 10.11
N LEU A 499 8.75 -15.91 10.22
CA LEU A 499 9.03 -17.16 10.92
C LEU A 499 9.83 -18.13 10.02
N SER A 500 10.69 -18.93 10.65
CA SER A 500 11.39 -20.04 9.98
C SER A 500 10.43 -21.21 9.73
N LYS A 501 10.58 -21.91 8.59
CA LYS A 501 9.67 -22.98 8.09
C LYS A 501 9.34 -24.11 9.10
N ASN A 502 10.16 -24.32 10.12
CA ASN A 502 10.02 -25.43 11.08
C ASN A 502 9.44 -25.02 12.45
N SER A 503 8.98 -23.78 12.60
CA SER A 503 8.69 -23.18 13.92
C SER A 503 7.19 -23.18 14.18
N LYS A 504 6.71 -24.11 15.01
CA LYS A 504 5.29 -24.18 15.41
C LYS A 504 4.99 -23.54 16.77
N ILE A 505 6.02 -23.17 17.53
CA ILE A 505 5.89 -22.59 18.88
C ILE A 505 6.67 -21.28 18.89
N PHE A 506 5.97 -20.18 19.20
CA PHE A 506 6.53 -18.84 19.24
C PHE A 506 6.40 -18.28 20.66
N ASN A 507 7.52 -18.15 21.35
CA ASN A 507 7.59 -17.51 22.67
C ASN A 507 8.46 -16.26 22.55
N SER A 508 7.98 -15.11 23.02
CA SER A 508 8.79 -13.90 23.14
C SER A 508 8.92 -13.49 24.61
N CYS A 509 9.85 -12.61 24.93
CA CYS A 509 10.03 -12.08 26.29
C CYS A 509 10.31 -10.59 26.22
N ALA A 510 9.73 -9.81 27.15
CA ALA A 510 10.02 -8.40 27.33
C ALA A 510 10.85 -8.22 28.59
N CYS A 511 11.99 -7.53 28.49
CA CYS A 511 12.79 -7.15 29.66
C CYS A 511 13.00 -5.64 29.71
N ASP A 512 12.80 -5.04 30.88
CA ASP A 512 13.35 -3.71 31.22
C ASP A 512 14.79 -3.90 31.75
N ARG A 513 15.69 -2.97 31.45
CA ARG A 513 17.08 -2.96 31.92
C ARG A 513 17.20 -3.03 33.45
N GLN A 514 16.16 -2.64 34.20
CA GLN A 514 16.06 -2.79 35.66
C GLN A 514 15.81 -4.22 36.15
N CYS A 515 15.45 -5.17 35.26
CA CYS A 515 15.22 -6.57 35.62
C CYS A 515 16.51 -7.40 35.78
N LYS A 516 17.70 -6.79 35.71
CA LYS A 516 18.98 -7.53 35.84
C LYS A 516 19.32 -7.93 37.29
N ASP A 517 18.82 -7.20 38.28
CA ASP A 517 19.22 -7.40 39.69
C ASP A 517 18.20 -8.16 40.55
N ASN A 518 16.97 -8.34 40.05
CA ASN A 518 16.00 -9.26 40.66
C ASN A 518 15.82 -10.46 39.72
N ALA A 519 16.40 -11.59 40.12
CA ALA A 519 15.99 -12.90 39.64
C ALA A 519 14.45 -13.00 39.73
N GLU A 520 13.82 -13.45 38.64
CA GLU A 520 12.37 -13.52 38.39
C GLU A 520 11.69 -12.22 37.91
N ALA A 521 11.94 -11.85 36.64
CA ALA A 521 10.96 -11.12 35.83
C ALA A 521 10.65 -11.92 34.56
N SER A 522 9.93 -13.02 34.81
CA SER A 522 8.91 -13.64 33.96
C SER A 522 9.21 -13.87 32.46
N ALA A 523 9.41 -15.13 32.10
CA ALA A 523 8.89 -15.62 30.82
C ALA A 523 7.35 -15.44 30.87
N MET A 524 6.86 -14.27 30.46
CA MET A 524 5.43 -14.01 30.33
C MET A 524 4.92 -14.74 29.08
N GLU A 525 3.88 -15.56 29.24
CA GLU A 525 3.14 -16.09 28.09
C GLU A 525 2.36 -14.95 27.44
N TRP A 526 2.49 -14.83 26.12
CA TRP A 526 1.76 -13.87 25.30
C TRP A 526 0.56 -14.56 24.69
N ASP A 527 -0.55 -13.83 24.56
CA ASP A 527 -1.68 -14.34 23.80
C ASP A 527 -1.31 -14.36 22.31
N VAL A 528 -1.12 -15.57 21.78
CA VAL A 528 -1.01 -15.80 20.35
C VAL A 528 -2.42 -15.86 19.78
N ILE A 529 -2.78 -14.85 18.99
CA ILE A 529 -4.12 -14.71 18.42
C ILE A 529 -4.05 -15.03 16.92
N TYR A 530 -4.91 -15.93 16.49
CA TYR A 530 -5.13 -16.23 15.07
C TYR A 530 -6.38 -15.51 14.60
N PRO A 531 -6.27 -14.39 13.85
CA PRO A 531 -7.42 -13.64 13.40
C PRO A 531 -8.30 -14.47 12.45
N ASP A 532 -9.60 -14.19 12.46
CA ASP A 532 -10.56 -14.86 11.58
C ASP A 532 -10.32 -14.47 10.12
N GLN A 533 -10.03 -15.47 9.29
CA GLN A 533 -9.69 -15.26 7.87
C GLN A 533 -10.78 -14.56 7.04
N GLU A 534 -12.03 -14.54 7.50
CA GLU A 534 -13.15 -13.84 6.83
C GLU A 534 -13.05 -12.31 6.95
N TYR A 535 -12.35 -11.81 7.98
CA TYR A 535 -12.31 -10.38 8.33
C TYR A 535 -10.92 -9.75 8.17
N ILE A 536 -9.98 -10.51 7.60
CA ILE A 536 -8.65 -10.05 7.21
C ILE A 536 -8.56 -9.99 5.68
N PHE A 537 -7.83 -9.02 5.16
CA PHE A 537 -7.60 -8.90 3.71
C PHE A 537 -6.23 -9.47 3.33
N GLY A 538 -6.23 -10.53 2.51
CA GLY A 538 -5.02 -11.12 1.93
C GLY A 538 -3.91 -11.43 2.95
N ASP A 539 -2.67 -11.14 2.56
CA ASP A 539 -1.46 -11.33 3.38
C ASP A 539 -1.13 -10.10 4.25
N PHE A 540 -2.10 -9.61 5.05
CA PHE A 540 -1.94 -8.34 5.78
C PHE A 540 -0.74 -8.33 6.75
N THR A 541 -0.42 -9.46 7.41
CA THR A 541 0.75 -9.57 8.31
C THR A 541 2.06 -9.43 7.56
N GLU A 542 2.16 -10.05 6.38
CA GLU A 542 3.30 -9.92 5.47
C GLU A 542 3.44 -8.47 4.98
N ARG A 543 2.33 -7.86 4.55
CA ARG A 543 2.33 -6.46 4.09
C ARG A 543 2.66 -5.50 5.22
N MET A 544 2.24 -5.78 6.45
CA MET A 544 2.61 -4.99 7.63
C MET A 544 4.10 -5.14 7.96
N TRP A 545 4.64 -6.36 7.89
CA TRP A 545 6.08 -6.61 8.03
C TRP A 545 6.87 -5.83 6.98
N ALA A 546 6.45 -5.89 5.72
CA ALA A 546 7.09 -5.15 4.62
C ALA A 546 7.01 -3.64 4.86
N TYR A 547 5.83 -3.13 5.22
CA TYR A 547 5.59 -1.72 5.55
C TYR A 547 6.54 -1.23 6.66
N LEU A 548 6.57 -1.94 7.81
CA LEU A 548 7.42 -1.58 8.95
C LEU A 548 8.91 -1.67 8.60
N THR A 549 9.31 -2.70 7.86
CA THR A 549 10.70 -2.89 7.42
C THR A 549 11.14 -1.74 6.52
N ILE A 550 10.33 -1.36 5.53
CA ILE A 550 10.61 -0.24 4.63
C ILE A 550 10.70 1.07 5.41
N GLN A 551 9.73 1.37 6.29
CA GLN A 551 9.76 2.58 7.12
C GLN A 551 11.05 2.68 7.93
N GLN A 552 11.45 1.60 8.61
CA GLN A 552 12.68 1.57 9.41
C GLN A 552 13.95 1.70 8.57
N LEU A 553 13.99 1.12 7.36
CA LEU A 553 15.12 1.29 6.44
C LEU A 553 15.24 2.75 5.95
N LEU A 554 14.10 3.39 5.65
CA LEU A 554 14.04 4.79 5.23
C LEU A 554 14.42 5.74 6.39
N GLU A 555 13.97 5.46 7.60
CA GLU A 555 14.27 6.25 8.79
C GLU A 555 15.74 6.25 9.16
N LYS A 556 16.44 5.11 9.02
CA LYS A 556 17.86 5.01 9.37
C LYS A 556 18.80 5.63 8.32
N ARG A 557 18.27 6.07 7.16
CA ARG A 557 19.04 6.59 6.01
C ARG A 557 19.96 7.78 6.32
N SER A 558 19.63 8.60 7.31
CA SER A 558 20.42 9.77 7.73
C SER A 558 21.57 9.43 8.68
N VAL A 559 21.62 8.21 9.23
CA VAL A 559 22.57 7.79 10.28
C VAL A 559 23.68 6.86 9.75
N TRP A 560 23.45 6.17 8.63
CA TRP A 560 24.38 5.15 8.11
C TRP A 560 25.69 5.69 7.50
N VAL A 561 26.75 4.87 7.59
CA VAL A 561 27.98 5.01 6.79
C VAL A 561 27.66 4.76 5.30
N ILE A 562 28.38 5.43 4.39
CA ILE A 562 28.10 5.44 2.93
C ILE A 562 27.84 4.03 2.34
N ARG A 563 28.64 3.03 2.71
CA ARG A 563 28.52 1.65 2.17
C ARG A 563 27.30 0.89 2.70
N GLU A 564 26.95 1.07 3.97
CA GLU A 564 25.72 0.48 4.57
C GLU A 564 24.46 1.17 4.04
N LYS A 565 24.58 2.47 3.75
CA LYS A 565 23.51 3.28 3.17
C LYS A 565 23.10 2.75 1.79
N GLU A 566 24.06 2.39 0.93
CA GLU A 566 23.78 1.83 -0.40
C GLU A 566 23.03 0.50 -0.33
N ASN A 567 23.51 -0.45 0.50
CA ASN A 567 22.88 -1.77 0.65
C ASN A 567 21.46 -1.67 1.24
N ASN A 568 21.28 -0.88 2.31
CA ASN A 568 19.97 -0.70 2.93
C ASN A 568 18.99 0.07 2.04
N THR A 569 19.48 1.01 1.23
CA THR A 569 18.64 1.71 0.24
C THR A 569 18.20 0.77 -0.88
N ALA A 570 19.08 -0.11 -1.34
CA ALA A 570 18.74 -1.13 -2.34
C ALA A 570 17.69 -2.12 -1.81
N LYS A 571 17.84 -2.59 -0.56
CA LYS A 571 16.85 -3.47 0.09
C LYS A 571 15.48 -2.77 0.24
N ALA A 572 15.48 -1.50 0.63
CA ALA A 572 14.23 -0.74 0.73
C ALA A 572 13.56 -0.55 -0.65
N LEU A 573 14.34 -0.32 -1.70
CA LEU A 573 13.83 -0.22 -3.07
C LEU A 573 13.24 -1.55 -3.54
N ASP A 574 13.93 -2.66 -3.32
CA ASP A 574 13.50 -4.00 -3.72
C ASP A 574 12.17 -4.39 -3.06
N LEU A 575 12.07 -4.24 -1.73
CA LEU A 575 10.82 -4.46 -1.01
C LEU A 575 9.70 -3.52 -1.49
N SER A 576 10.00 -2.24 -1.73
CA SER A 576 9.00 -1.30 -2.26
C SER A 576 8.46 -1.72 -3.63
N LEU A 577 9.30 -2.27 -4.51
CA LEU A 577 8.87 -2.78 -5.82
C LEU A 577 8.08 -4.08 -5.67
N GLN A 578 8.58 -5.03 -4.88
CA GLN A 578 7.94 -6.33 -4.63
C GLN A 578 6.50 -6.18 -4.12
N TYR A 579 6.27 -5.27 -3.16
CA TYR A 579 4.94 -5.04 -2.58
C TYR A 579 4.15 -3.91 -3.26
N SER A 580 4.70 -3.33 -4.33
CA SER A 580 4.13 -2.19 -5.07
C SER A 580 3.82 -0.98 -4.19
N PHE A 581 4.67 -0.69 -3.20
CA PHE A 581 4.55 0.49 -2.37
C PHE A 581 5.19 1.71 -3.04
N VAL A 582 4.44 2.81 -3.12
CA VAL A 582 4.99 4.14 -3.45
C VAL A 582 5.64 4.72 -2.20
N THR A 583 6.95 4.90 -2.27
CA THR A 583 7.82 5.33 -1.18
C THR A 583 8.73 6.45 -1.67
N PRO A 584 9.56 7.09 -0.82
CA PRO A 584 10.54 8.07 -1.28
C PRO A 584 11.51 7.59 -2.37
N LEU A 585 11.65 6.26 -2.58
CA LEU A 585 12.52 5.61 -3.57
C LEU A 585 11.79 5.15 -4.85
N THR A 586 10.46 5.05 -4.81
CA THR A 586 9.62 4.55 -5.91
C THR A 586 8.60 5.62 -6.32
N SER A 587 8.02 5.47 -7.49
CA SER A 587 6.92 6.33 -7.97
C SER A 587 6.04 5.53 -8.90
N MET A 588 4.75 5.85 -8.88
CA MET A 588 3.76 5.19 -9.73
C MET A 588 3.55 6.00 -11.00
N VAL A 589 3.48 5.33 -12.13
CA VAL A 589 3.20 5.95 -13.43
C VAL A 589 2.03 5.22 -14.08
N VAL A 590 1.05 6.00 -14.55
CA VAL A 590 0.00 5.55 -15.45
C VAL A 590 0.18 6.26 -16.78
N THR A 591 0.12 5.53 -17.88
CA THR A 591 0.15 6.09 -19.23
C THR A 591 -1.04 5.55 -20.03
N LYS A 592 -1.84 6.45 -20.59
CA LYS A 592 -2.82 6.11 -21.63
C LYS A 592 -2.08 6.00 -22.98
N PRO A 593 -2.12 4.86 -23.69
CA PRO A 593 -1.61 4.74 -25.05
C PRO A 593 -2.40 5.67 -25.99
N GLU A 594 -1.76 6.19 -27.03
CA GLU A 594 -2.44 7.05 -28.01
C GLU A 594 -3.59 6.29 -28.71
N THR A 595 -4.78 6.88 -28.69
CA THR A 595 -5.80 6.64 -29.71
C THR A 595 -5.57 7.66 -30.82
N GLU A 596 -5.14 7.20 -31.99
CA GLU A 596 -5.07 8.02 -33.21
C GLU A 596 -6.47 8.52 -33.58
N ASP A 597 -6.82 9.74 -33.19
CA ASP A 597 -7.85 10.52 -33.88
C ASP A 597 -7.16 11.51 -34.84
N GLY A 598 -6.81 10.99 -36.01
CA GLY A 598 -6.44 11.71 -37.24
C GLY A 598 -7.17 11.06 -38.42
N PRO A 599 -7.50 11.82 -39.49
CA PRO A 599 -8.57 11.47 -40.41
C PRO A 599 -8.32 10.16 -41.15
N VAL A 600 -9.37 9.35 -41.29
CA VAL A 600 -9.50 8.11 -42.06
C VAL A 600 -8.41 7.97 -43.14
N LEU A 601 -7.37 7.18 -42.83
CA LEU A 601 -6.49 6.59 -43.83
C LEU A 601 -6.22 5.13 -43.48
N SER A 602 -6.57 4.27 -44.43
CA SER A 602 -6.38 2.83 -44.45
C SER A 602 -4.95 2.43 -44.08
N TYR A 603 -4.80 1.49 -43.15
CA TYR A 603 -3.55 0.78 -42.90
C TYR A 603 -3.01 0.11 -44.17
N PRO A 604 -1.76 0.40 -44.60
CA PRO A 604 -1.00 -0.51 -45.42
C PRO A 604 -0.12 -1.40 -44.54
N TYR A 605 -0.27 -2.71 -44.73
CA TYR A 605 0.68 -3.73 -44.34
C TYR A 605 2.12 -3.34 -44.70
N ILE A 606 3.05 -3.45 -43.74
CA ILE A 606 4.48 -3.47 -44.04
C ILE A 606 4.94 -4.93 -44.02
N SER A 607 5.14 -5.46 -45.22
CA SER A 607 5.92 -6.67 -45.48
C SER A 607 7.41 -6.33 -45.51
N ILE A 608 8.18 -7.26 -44.98
CA ILE A 608 9.64 -7.31 -44.85
C ILE A 608 10.33 -7.12 -46.21
N HIS A 609 11.36 -6.27 -46.26
CA HIS A 609 12.26 -6.15 -47.41
C HIS A 609 13.42 -7.14 -47.32
N LEU A 610 13.66 -7.91 -48.40
CA LEU A 610 14.98 -8.45 -48.76
C LEU A 610 15.46 -7.80 -50.09
N PRO A 611 16.79 -7.74 -50.35
CA PRO A 611 17.35 -6.68 -51.19
C PRO A 611 17.52 -7.02 -52.69
N LYS A 612 17.25 -5.98 -53.50
CA LYS A 612 17.84 -5.54 -54.77
C LYS A 612 18.17 -6.56 -55.88
N THR A 613 17.52 -6.40 -57.03
CA THR A 613 18.15 -6.34 -58.37
C THR A 613 17.27 -5.58 -59.39
N GLN A 614 17.93 -5.06 -60.43
CA GLN A 614 17.58 -3.94 -61.34
C GLN A 614 16.53 -4.21 -62.46
N PRO A 615 16.10 -3.18 -63.22
CA PRO A 615 14.76 -3.07 -63.86
C PRO A 615 14.73 -3.41 -65.35
N ILE A 616 13.52 -3.50 -65.96
CA ILE A 616 13.13 -3.04 -67.35
C ILE A 616 11.64 -3.43 -67.65
N PRO A 617 10.89 -2.72 -68.53
CA PRO A 617 9.52 -2.27 -68.25
C PRO A 617 8.36 -2.94 -69.03
N MET A 618 7.14 -2.63 -68.54
CA MET A 618 5.79 -2.62 -69.15
C MET A 618 5.56 -3.22 -70.55
N ILE A 619 4.48 -4.01 -70.69
CA ILE A 619 3.41 -3.82 -71.70
C ILE A 619 2.13 -4.58 -71.27
N ALA A 620 1.00 -3.98 -71.64
CA ALA A 620 -0.40 -4.33 -71.42
C ALA A 620 -0.87 -5.70 -71.96
N VAL A 621 -2.02 -6.20 -71.49
CA VAL A 621 -3.31 -6.25 -72.25
C VAL A 621 -4.35 -7.10 -71.51
N MET A 622 -5.60 -6.72 -71.74
CA MET A 622 -6.90 -7.14 -71.23
C MET A 622 -7.26 -8.64 -71.32
N SER A 623 -8.23 -8.99 -70.46
CA SER A 623 -9.37 -9.90 -70.67
C SER A 623 -9.12 -11.41 -70.83
N THR A 624 -9.71 -12.23 -69.95
CA THR A 624 -11.01 -12.93 -70.14
C THR A 624 -11.19 -14.04 -69.09
N LEU A 625 -12.43 -14.21 -68.64
CA LEU A 625 -12.90 -15.35 -67.86
C LEU A 625 -12.94 -16.62 -68.73
N SER A 626 -12.53 -17.78 -68.20
CA SER A 626 -13.40 -18.96 -68.05
C SER A 626 -12.67 -20.19 -67.48
N VAL A 627 -13.24 -20.78 -66.42
CA VAL A 627 -13.59 -22.20 -66.26
C VAL A 627 -12.59 -23.25 -66.78
N TYR A 628 -11.99 -24.03 -65.87
CA TYR A 628 -12.12 -25.50 -65.87
C TYR A 628 -11.65 -26.11 -64.53
N TYR A 629 -12.55 -26.86 -63.88
CA TYR A 629 -12.23 -27.82 -62.84
C TYR A 629 -11.65 -29.08 -63.50
N SER A 630 -10.56 -29.63 -62.96
CA SER A 630 -10.54 -30.97 -62.33
C SER A 630 -9.22 -31.73 -62.50
N LEU A 631 -8.89 -32.44 -61.41
CA LEU A 631 -8.09 -33.67 -61.31
C LEU A 631 -6.56 -33.54 -61.38
N TYR A 632 -5.95 -33.42 -60.20
CA TYR A 632 -5.00 -34.44 -59.72
C TYR A 632 -5.23 -34.67 -58.22
N SER A 633 -5.59 -35.90 -57.90
CA SER A 633 -5.51 -36.51 -56.58
C SER A 633 -4.10 -37.06 -56.42
N SER A 634 -3.41 -36.72 -55.32
CA SER A 634 -2.84 -37.71 -54.39
C SER A 634 -1.93 -37.05 -53.33
N SER A 635 -2.17 -37.51 -52.09
CA SER A 635 -1.33 -37.53 -50.88
C SER A 635 -0.94 -36.22 -50.19
N ASP A 636 -1.79 -35.85 -49.24
CA ASP A 636 -1.50 -35.62 -47.81
C ASP A 636 -0.03 -35.80 -47.35
N ASN A 637 0.51 -34.74 -46.76
CA ASN A 637 0.84 -34.73 -45.33
C ASN A 637 1.19 -33.29 -44.91
N THR A 638 0.24 -32.56 -44.35
CA THR A 638 0.52 -31.37 -43.55
C THR A 638 0.08 -31.65 -42.13
N CYS A 639 1.01 -32.05 -41.26
CA CYS A 639 0.78 -32.02 -39.83
C CYS A 639 0.93 -30.57 -39.34
N THR A 640 -0.16 -29.82 -39.38
CA THR A 640 -0.35 -28.62 -38.55
C THR A 640 -0.43 -29.05 -37.09
N VAL A 641 0.56 -28.69 -36.27
CA VAL A 641 0.41 -28.72 -34.80
C VAL A 641 0.90 -27.39 -34.23
N ASP A 642 -0.05 -26.50 -33.95
CA ASP A 642 -0.03 -25.62 -32.79
C ASP A 642 -1.49 -25.38 -32.40
N GLY A 643 -2.03 -26.33 -31.63
CA GLY A 643 -3.14 -26.07 -30.72
C GLY A 643 -2.57 -26.00 -29.30
N ASP A 644 -3.17 -25.19 -28.44
CA ASP A 644 -2.80 -25.13 -27.02
C ASP A 644 -2.90 -26.54 -26.40
N PRO A 645 -1.86 -27.02 -25.69
CA PRO A 645 -1.90 -28.34 -25.06
C PRO A 645 -2.99 -28.39 -23.99
N HIS A 646 -3.69 -29.52 -23.87
CA HIS A 646 -4.63 -29.77 -22.78
C HIS A 646 -3.93 -29.79 -21.44
N PHE A 647 -2.69 -30.28 -21.44
CA PHE A 647 -1.90 -30.47 -20.24
C PHE A 647 -0.50 -29.93 -20.44
N MET A 648 -0.08 -29.11 -19.49
CA MET A 648 1.29 -28.64 -19.34
C MET A 648 1.70 -28.95 -17.90
N ILE A 649 2.78 -29.71 -17.75
CA ILE A 649 3.30 -30.18 -16.48
C ILE A 649 4.68 -29.57 -16.30
N GLU A 650 4.82 -28.72 -15.29
CA GLU A 650 6.12 -28.18 -14.88
C GLU A 650 6.83 -29.11 -13.92
N LEU A 651 8.15 -29.24 -14.10
CA LEU A 651 9.02 -29.98 -13.21
C LEU A 651 10.00 -29.02 -12.52
N PRO A 652 9.71 -28.60 -11.27
CA PRO A 652 10.46 -27.55 -10.59
C PRO A 652 11.94 -27.84 -10.42
N GLU A 653 12.34 -29.11 -10.38
CA GLU A 653 13.73 -29.52 -10.16
C GLU A 653 14.63 -29.33 -11.39
N ARG A 654 14.06 -29.05 -12.58
CA ARG A 654 14.80 -29.01 -13.85
C ARG A 654 14.53 -27.80 -14.74
N GLU A 655 13.70 -26.84 -14.30
CA GLU A 655 13.29 -25.68 -15.10
C GLU A 655 12.79 -26.05 -16.51
N ASP A 656 12.07 -27.19 -16.63
CA ASP A 656 11.56 -27.70 -17.90
C ASP A 656 10.12 -28.22 -17.78
N SER A 657 9.42 -28.28 -18.92
CA SER A 657 7.97 -28.58 -18.99
C SER A 657 7.64 -29.68 -20.00
N LEU A 658 6.63 -30.50 -19.67
CA LEU A 658 6.05 -31.52 -20.54
C LEU A 658 4.64 -31.12 -21.00
N CYS A 659 4.36 -31.26 -22.29
CA CYS A 659 3.08 -30.89 -22.87
C CYS A 659 2.49 -32.07 -23.65
N PHE A 660 1.18 -32.28 -23.53
CA PHE A 660 0.49 -33.26 -24.36
C PHE A 660 -1.01 -32.93 -24.46
N ASN A 661 -1.65 -33.47 -25.48
CA ASN A 661 -3.09 -33.41 -25.69
C ASN A 661 -3.72 -34.76 -25.38
N ILE A 662 -5.00 -34.79 -25.00
CA ILE A 662 -5.82 -36.00 -25.06
C ILE A 662 -7.06 -35.68 -25.89
N ASN A 663 -6.98 -36.03 -27.17
CA ASN A 663 -8.10 -35.84 -28.08
C ASN A 663 -9.02 -37.06 -28.01
N ASP A 664 -10.27 -36.84 -27.59
CA ASP A 664 -11.36 -37.82 -27.60
C ASP A 664 -12.66 -37.13 -28.07
N THR A 665 -13.79 -37.84 -28.06
CA THR A 665 -15.06 -37.27 -28.51
C THR A 665 -15.53 -36.11 -27.63
N PRO A 666 -16.08 -35.03 -28.20
CA PRO A 666 -16.69 -33.95 -27.42
C PRO A 666 -17.74 -34.49 -26.46
N GLY A 667 -17.63 -34.12 -25.19
CA GLY A 667 -18.51 -34.60 -24.12
C GLY A 667 -17.88 -35.67 -23.23
N THR A 668 -16.74 -36.25 -23.62
CA THR A 668 -15.94 -37.13 -22.74
C THR A 668 -15.58 -36.41 -21.45
N ILE A 669 -15.68 -37.11 -20.32
CA ILE A 669 -15.30 -36.60 -19.02
C ILE A 669 -14.09 -37.37 -18.53
N PHE A 670 -13.00 -36.67 -18.27
CA PHE A 670 -11.76 -37.25 -17.77
C PHE A 670 -11.56 -37.00 -16.28
N ASN A 671 -11.02 -38.00 -15.59
CA ASN A 671 -10.50 -37.86 -14.23
C ASN A 671 -9.10 -37.24 -14.25
N LEU A 672 -9.00 -36.00 -13.77
CA LEU A 672 -7.77 -35.21 -13.82
C LEU A 672 -6.95 -35.37 -12.54
N VAL A 673 -7.61 -35.24 -11.39
CA VAL A 673 -6.99 -35.36 -10.07
C VAL A 673 -7.91 -36.17 -9.17
N ARG A 674 -7.38 -37.17 -8.50
CA ARG A 674 -8.04 -37.98 -7.50
C ARG A 674 -7.08 -38.27 -6.38
N ASP A 675 -7.36 -37.72 -5.21
CA ASP A 675 -6.62 -38.00 -4.00
C ASP A 675 -7.60 -38.48 -2.92
N LEU A 676 -7.55 -39.77 -2.62
CA LEU A 676 -8.42 -40.38 -1.61
C LEU A 676 -8.10 -39.91 -0.19
N THR A 677 -6.87 -39.45 0.04
CA THR A 677 -6.41 -39.04 1.37
C THR A 677 -6.90 -37.63 1.71
N SER A 678 -6.72 -36.68 0.79
CA SER A 678 -7.30 -35.33 0.95
C SER A 678 -8.79 -35.29 0.65
N GLY A 679 -9.31 -36.26 -0.11
CA GLY A 679 -10.71 -36.31 -0.55
C GLY A 679 -11.00 -35.41 -1.75
N ILE A 680 -9.97 -34.92 -2.44
CA ILE A 680 -10.10 -34.06 -3.62
C ILE A 680 -10.32 -34.91 -4.87
N LEU A 681 -11.35 -34.54 -5.64
CA LEU A 681 -11.65 -35.12 -6.95
C LEU A 681 -11.89 -33.99 -7.95
N VAL A 682 -11.17 -34.00 -9.07
CA VAL A 682 -11.31 -33.06 -10.18
C VAL A 682 -11.55 -33.86 -11.46
N ASN A 683 -12.67 -33.59 -12.12
CA ASN A 683 -13.00 -34.13 -13.43
C ASN A 683 -13.24 -33.00 -14.43
N GLY A 684 -12.79 -33.16 -15.67
CA GLY A 684 -12.96 -32.20 -16.76
C GLY A 684 -13.74 -32.78 -17.92
N GLN A 685 -14.74 -32.06 -18.43
CA GLN A 685 -15.50 -32.43 -19.62
C GLN A 685 -14.98 -31.69 -20.85
N THR A 686 -14.73 -32.43 -21.92
CA THR A 686 -14.28 -31.89 -23.19
C THR A 686 -15.43 -31.33 -24.03
N ILE A 687 -15.13 -30.31 -24.82
CA ILE A 687 -15.97 -29.71 -25.85
C ILE A 687 -15.18 -29.67 -27.16
N GLY A 688 -15.84 -29.76 -28.31
CA GLY A 688 -15.18 -29.73 -29.63
C GLY A 688 -15.15 -28.32 -30.23
N ASP A 689 -14.49 -28.18 -31.38
CA ASP A 689 -14.57 -26.96 -32.21
C ASP A 689 -16.01 -26.62 -32.67
N LYS A 690 -16.26 -25.34 -32.97
CA LYS A 690 -17.56 -24.83 -33.47
C LYS A 690 -17.98 -25.44 -34.81
N LYS A 691 -17.01 -25.88 -35.61
CA LYS A 691 -17.19 -26.48 -36.94
C LYS A 691 -16.10 -27.54 -37.16
N ILE A 692 -16.45 -28.62 -37.86
CA ILE A 692 -15.49 -29.66 -38.26
C ILE A 692 -14.53 -29.03 -39.30
N PRO A 693 -13.22 -28.97 -39.03
CA PRO A 693 -12.26 -28.43 -39.99
C PRO A 693 -12.14 -29.33 -41.23
N PRO A 694 -11.61 -28.82 -42.37
CA PRO A 694 -11.54 -29.55 -43.64
C PRO A 694 -10.70 -30.83 -43.59
N ASP A 695 -9.79 -30.95 -42.63
CA ASP A 695 -8.91 -32.09 -42.39
C ASP A 695 -9.60 -33.25 -41.62
N GLY A 696 -10.86 -33.06 -41.20
CA GLY A 696 -11.66 -34.05 -40.47
C GLY A 696 -11.23 -34.29 -39.02
N LYS A 697 -10.21 -33.58 -38.50
CA LYS A 697 -9.75 -33.71 -37.11
C LYS A 697 -10.44 -32.64 -36.25
N ILE A 698 -11.23 -33.09 -35.28
CA ILE A 698 -11.88 -32.19 -34.30
C ILE A 698 -10.93 -32.01 -33.13
N ASN A 699 -10.44 -30.79 -32.90
CA ASN A 699 -9.74 -30.49 -31.66
C ASN A 699 -10.76 -30.39 -30.53
N THR A 700 -10.37 -30.89 -29.37
CA THR A 700 -11.18 -30.77 -28.15
C THR A 700 -10.52 -29.82 -27.17
N TYR A 701 -11.28 -29.29 -26.23
CA TYR A 701 -10.83 -28.42 -25.14
C TYR A 701 -11.67 -28.70 -23.90
N PHE A 702 -11.23 -28.32 -22.69
CA PHE A 702 -12.11 -28.40 -21.52
C PHE A 702 -13.15 -27.27 -21.54
N GLY A 703 -14.43 -27.63 -21.47
CA GLY A 703 -15.53 -26.66 -21.40
C GLY A 703 -16.21 -26.58 -20.04
N ARG A 704 -15.97 -27.58 -19.19
CA ARG A 704 -16.59 -27.69 -17.87
C ARG A 704 -15.73 -28.51 -16.91
N PHE A 705 -15.64 -28.10 -15.65
CA PHE A 705 -14.94 -28.82 -14.58
C PHE A 705 -15.87 -29.10 -13.40
N GLY A 706 -15.76 -30.29 -12.83
CA GLY A 706 -16.37 -30.64 -11.56
C GLY A 706 -15.29 -30.88 -10.52
N ILE A 707 -15.35 -30.14 -9.42
CA ILE A 707 -14.43 -30.26 -8.29
C ILE A 707 -15.22 -30.66 -7.07
N VAL A 708 -14.79 -31.74 -6.41
CA VAL A 708 -15.42 -32.24 -5.19
C VAL A 708 -14.38 -32.33 -4.09
N HIS A 709 -14.78 -31.87 -2.90
CA HIS A 709 -14.10 -32.25 -1.67
C HIS A 709 -14.99 -33.20 -0.88
N GLN A 710 -14.71 -34.50 -0.98
CA GLN A 710 -15.60 -35.56 -0.49
C GLN A 710 -15.86 -35.47 1.01
N SER A 711 -14.83 -35.15 1.81
CA SER A 711 -14.95 -35.00 3.27
C SER A 711 -15.69 -33.75 3.72
N LEU A 712 -15.73 -32.68 2.91
CA LEU A 712 -16.42 -31.42 3.25
C LEU A 712 -17.80 -31.29 2.59
N GLY A 713 -18.16 -32.22 1.70
CA GLY A 713 -19.44 -32.18 0.97
C GLY A 713 -19.59 -30.98 0.04
N VAL A 714 -18.48 -30.39 -0.40
CA VAL A 714 -18.47 -29.24 -1.32
C VAL A 714 -18.33 -29.75 -2.75
N ARG A 715 -19.17 -29.25 -3.66
CA ARG A 715 -19.10 -29.48 -5.11
C ARG A 715 -19.13 -28.17 -5.85
N LEU A 716 -18.15 -27.98 -6.73
CA LEU A 716 -18.07 -26.86 -7.66
C LEU A 716 -18.27 -27.38 -9.07
N ASP A 717 -19.17 -26.72 -9.80
CA ASP A 717 -19.41 -26.91 -11.23
C ASP A 717 -18.99 -25.63 -11.94
N VAL A 718 -17.97 -25.70 -12.78
CA VAL A 718 -17.39 -24.54 -13.45
C VAL A 718 -17.58 -24.71 -14.95
N THR A 719 -18.26 -23.77 -15.59
CA THR A 719 -18.47 -23.74 -17.05
C THR A 719 -17.84 -22.49 -17.66
N THR A 720 -17.87 -22.37 -18.99
CA THR A 720 -17.45 -21.13 -19.68
C THR A 720 -18.40 -19.94 -19.48
N LYS A 721 -19.54 -20.14 -18.79
CA LYS A 721 -20.58 -19.12 -18.59
C LYS A 721 -20.86 -18.80 -17.11
N ASP A 722 -20.76 -19.80 -16.24
CA ASP A 722 -21.21 -19.73 -14.85
C ASP A 722 -20.40 -20.65 -13.93
N ILE A 723 -20.43 -20.34 -12.63
CA ILE A 723 -19.84 -21.13 -11.56
C ILE A 723 -20.94 -21.45 -10.56
N LEU A 724 -21.21 -22.72 -10.31
CA LEU A 724 -22.23 -23.17 -9.36
C LEU A 724 -21.56 -23.92 -8.19
N VAL A 725 -21.84 -23.45 -6.98
CA VAL A 725 -21.33 -24.04 -5.73
C VAL A 725 -22.49 -24.69 -4.98
N SER A 726 -22.33 -25.95 -4.59
CA SER A 726 -23.29 -26.66 -3.74
C SER A 726 -22.58 -27.29 -2.54
N GLN A 727 -23.22 -27.18 -1.37
CA GLN A 727 -22.67 -27.64 -0.09
C GLN A 727 -23.77 -28.33 0.74
N ASP A 728 -23.53 -29.58 1.14
CA ASP A 728 -24.48 -30.37 1.95
C ASP A 728 -24.49 -29.91 3.42
N GLY A 729 -25.18 -28.80 3.71
CA GLY A 729 -25.77 -28.48 5.02
C GLY A 729 -24.84 -28.26 6.24
N LYS A 730 -23.51 -28.20 6.08
CA LYS A 730 -22.56 -27.88 7.15
C LYS A 730 -21.58 -26.78 6.70
N ARG A 731 -21.27 -25.82 7.58
CA ARG A 731 -20.15 -24.88 7.38
C ARG A 731 -18.84 -25.63 7.59
N VAL A 732 -17.99 -25.66 6.59
CA VAL A 732 -16.69 -26.33 6.68
C VAL A 732 -15.58 -25.39 6.19
N LYS A 733 -14.51 -25.31 6.99
CA LYS A 733 -13.34 -24.47 6.78
C LYS A 733 -12.22 -25.33 6.18
N MET A 734 -11.62 -24.87 5.10
CA MET A 734 -10.41 -25.45 4.50
C MET A 734 -9.19 -24.74 5.11
N LEU A 735 -8.40 -25.45 5.92
CA LEU A 735 -7.07 -25.04 6.35
C LEU A 735 -6.07 -25.85 5.50
N ASP A 736 -4.99 -25.22 5.02
CA ASP A 736 -3.89 -25.87 4.28
C ASP A 736 -4.33 -26.70 3.05
N SER A 737 -5.24 -26.14 2.23
CA SER A 737 -5.77 -26.83 1.05
C SER A 737 -5.04 -26.49 -0.25
N VAL A 738 -4.93 -27.50 -1.13
CA VAL A 738 -4.46 -27.43 -2.53
C VAL A 738 -5.15 -26.31 -3.29
N LYS A 739 -4.38 -25.47 -4.00
CA LYS A 739 -4.87 -24.33 -4.78
C LYS A 739 -4.88 -24.64 -6.28
N PHE A 740 -6.03 -24.43 -6.92
CA PHE A 740 -6.21 -24.54 -8.37
C PHE A 740 -6.69 -23.20 -8.94
N VAL A 741 -6.31 -22.91 -10.18
CA VAL A 741 -6.80 -21.76 -10.95
C VAL A 741 -7.49 -22.30 -12.20
N ILE A 742 -8.70 -21.83 -12.47
CA ILE A 742 -9.43 -22.11 -13.71
C ILE A 742 -9.58 -20.81 -14.48
N LEU A 743 -9.06 -20.77 -15.71
CA LEU A 743 -9.07 -19.56 -16.54
C LEU A 743 -9.98 -19.75 -17.75
N LEU A 744 -10.81 -18.74 -18.04
CA LEU A 744 -11.58 -18.68 -19.27
C LEU A 744 -10.74 -18.06 -20.38
N HIS A 745 -10.36 -18.86 -21.37
CA HIS A 745 -9.72 -18.40 -22.59
C HIS A 745 -10.78 -17.94 -23.57
N LYS A 746 -10.82 -16.63 -23.83
CA LYS A 746 -11.78 -16.03 -24.77
C LYS A 746 -11.21 -16.06 -26.18
N VAL A 747 -11.81 -16.87 -27.03
CA VAL A 747 -11.49 -16.92 -28.45
C VAL A 747 -12.17 -15.76 -29.17
N TRP A 748 -11.49 -15.17 -30.16
CA TRP A 748 -12.04 -14.09 -30.97
C TRP A 748 -13.40 -14.46 -31.56
N GLU A 749 -14.36 -13.54 -31.47
CA GLU A 749 -15.78 -13.82 -31.74
C GLU A 749 -16.05 -14.34 -33.16
N LYS A 750 -15.24 -13.90 -34.14
CA LYS A 750 -15.32 -14.32 -35.55
C LYS A 750 -14.37 -15.47 -35.93
N HIS A 751 -13.73 -16.13 -34.96
CA HIS A 751 -12.83 -17.24 -35.24
C HIS A 751 -13.60 -18.41 -35.91
N PRO A 752 -13.13 -18.94 -37.06
CA PRO A 752 -13.91 -19.87 -37.88
C PRO A 752 -14.12 -21.26 -37.25
N TYR A 753 -13.24 -21.68 -36.34
CA TYR A 753 -13.21 -23.04 -35.77
C TYR A 753 -13.29 -23.06 -34.23
N HIS A 754 -12.35 -22.42 -33.52
CA HIS A 754 -12.30 -22.45 -32.05
C HIS A 754 -13.43 -21.71 -31.31
N GLN A 755 -13.67 -22.12 -30.06
CA GLN A 755 -14.59 -21.51 -29.10
C GLN A 755 -13.95 -21.26 -27.75
N ASN A 756 -14.58 -20.44 -26.90
CA ASN A 756 -14.12 -20.22 -25.54
C ASN A 756 -13.98 -21.55 -24.80
N TYR A 757 -12.89 -21.69 -24.07
CA TYR A 757 -12.58 -22.90 -23.32
C TYR A 757 -11.97 -22.54 -21.96
N LEU A 758 -11.85 -23.54 -21.09
CA LEU A 758 -11.30 -23.39 -19.75
C LEU A 758 -9.91 -24.04 -19.68
N GLY A 759 -8.93 -23.31 -19.14
CA GLY A 759 -7.65 -23.86 -18.71
C GLY A 759 -7.69 -24.21 -17.23
N PHE A 760 -7.08 -25.34 -16.84
CA PHE A 760 -6.96 -25.76 -15.44
C PHE A 760 -5.49 -25.79 -15.04
N TYR A 761 -5.14 -25.02 -14.01
CA TYR A 761 -3.78 -24.84 -13.55
C TYR A 761 -3.66 -25.16 -12.07
N THR A 762 -2.59 -25.86 -11.70
CA THR A 762 -2.32 -26.23 -10.29
C THR A 762 -1.24 -25.29 -9.77
N LEU A 763 -1.55 -24.53 -8.71
CA LEU A 763 -0.60 -23.58 -8.10
C LEU A 763 0.26 -24.23 -7.01
N ASP A 764 -0.32 -25.22 -6.33
CA ASP A 764 0.30 -25.83 -5.17
C ASP A 764 -0.06 -27.31 -5.08
N SER A 765 0.75 -28.17 -5.71
CA SER A 765 0.55 -29.61 -5.74
C SER A 765 1.17 -30.36 -4.55
N HIS A 766 2.01 -29.72 -3.73
CA HIS A 766 2.74 -30.39 -2.63
C HIS A 766 1.84 -30.76 -1.44
N LEU A 767 0.65 -30.17 -1.38
CA LEU A 767 -0.38 -30.46 -0.38
C LEU A 767 -1.25 -31.68 -0.75
N LEU A 768 -1.12 -32.22 -1.97
CA LEU A 768 -1.77 -33.49 -2.37
C LEU A 768 -0.97 -34.67 -1.81
N SER A 769 -1.67 -35.73 -1.39
CA SER A 769 -0.98 -36.89 -0.81
C SER A 769 -0.07 -37.59 -1.81
N PRO A 770 0.96 -38.34 -1.38
CA PRO A 770 1.79 -39.15 -2.28
C PRO A 770 1.02 -40.20 -3.10
N SER A 771 -0.24 -40.46 -2.74
CA SER A 771 -1.14 -41.40 -3.44
C SER A 771 -2.06 -40.73 -4.46
N VAL A 772 -1.92 -39.41 -4.69
CA VAL A 772 -2.70 -38.70 -5.70
C VAL A 772 -2.47 -39.29 -7.09
N HIS A 773 -3.57 -39.44 -7.83
CA HIS A 773 -3.56 -40.03 -9.17
C HIS A 773 -4.52 -39.27 -10.10
N GLY A 774 -4.56 -39.66 -11.36
CA GLY A 774 -5.39 -39.05 -12.41
C GLY A 774 -4.53 -38.65 -13.60
N LEU A 775 -5.12 -38.08 -14.65
CA LEU A 775 -4.36 -37.62 -15.82
C LEU A 775 -3.29 -36.57 -15.47
N LEU A 776 -3.54 -35.72 -14.48
CA LEU A 776 -2.57 -34.75 -13.96
C LEU A 776 -1.97 -35.22 -12.63
N GLY A 777 -2.80 -35.83 -11.77
CA GLY A 777 -2.40 -36.22 -10.41
C GLY A 777 -1.14 -37.09 -10.36
N GLN A 778 -0.95 -37.99 -11.31
CA GLN A 778 0.19 -38.91 -11.36
C GLN A 778 1.56 -38.22 -11.51
N PHE A 779 1.61 -36.93 -11.84
CA PHE A 779 2.85 -36.17 -12.06
C PHE A 779 3.20 -35.22 -10.90
N TYR A 780 2.32 -35.05 -9.91
CA TYR A 780 2.47 -34.03 -8.88
C TYR A 780 3.55 -34.28 -7.82
N HIS A 781 4.08 -35.52 -7.73
CA HIS A 781 5.21 -35.88 -6.86
C HIS A 781 6.50 -36.14 -7.67
N GLY A 782 6.57 -35.58 -8.88
CA GLY A 782 7.75 -35.63 -9.74
C GLY A 782 7.76 -36.83 -10.69
N ILE A 783 8.37 -36.63 -11.85
CA ILE A 783 8.61 -37.67 -12.86
C ILE A 783 10.04 -37.53 -13.38
N GLU A 784 10.78 -38.63 -13.42
CA GLU A 784 12.13 -38.64 -13.96
C GLU A 784 12.10 -38.99 -15.46
N PHE A 785 12.73 -38.14 -16.27
CA PHE A 785 13.00 -38.42 -17.67
C PHE A 785 14.39 -37.97 -18.11
N GLU A 786 14.86 -38.50 -19.22
CA GLU A 786 16.09 -38.08 -19.90
C GLU A 786 15.76 -37.80 -21.37
N VAL A 787 16.22 -36.67 -21.91
CA VAL A 787 16.06 -36.35 -23.34
C VAL A 787 17.41 -36.49 -24.01
N ALA A 788 17.48 -37.32 -25.05
CA ALA A 788 18.66 -37.53 -25.86
C ALA A 788 18.29 -37.52 -27.35
N ASP A 789 19.30 -37.68 -28.22
CA ASP A 789 19.15 -37.75 -29.67
C ASP A 789 18.35 -36.58 -30.28
N LEU A 790 18.77 -35.34 -29.99
CA LEU A 790 18.23 -34.13 -30.63
C LEU A 790 18.45 -34.17 -32.15
N ARG A 791 17.37 -33.95 -32.92
CA ARG A 791 17.35 -33.97 -34.38
C ARG A 791 16.53 -32.78 -34.90
N PRO A 792 16.81 -32.26 -36.10
CA PRO A 792 15.94 -31.27 -36.73
C PRO A 792 14.53 -31.84 -36.91
N GLY A 793 13.51 -31.12 -36.45
CA GLY A 793 12.10 -31.49 -36.66
C GLY A 793 11.54 -30.93 -37.98
N GLU A 794 10.26 -31.18 -38.25
CA GLU A 794 9.59 -30.71 -39.49
C GLU A 794 9.58 -29.18 -39.63
N VAL A 795 9.64 -28.46 -38.51
CA VAL A 795 9.78 -27.00 -38.44
C VAL A 795 11.14 -26.66 -37.84
N GLU A 796 11.90 -25.78 -38.48
CA GLU A 796 13.29 -25.47 -38.10
C GLU A 796 13.45 -24.98 -36.64
N GLU A 797 12.41 -24.35 -36.09
CA GLU A 797 12.34 -23.85 -34.70
C GLU A 797 11.82 -24.89 -33.68
N LYS A 798 11.44 -26.09 -34.13
CA LYS A 798 10.85 -27.17 -33.31
C LYS A 798 11.63 -28.48 -33.47
N PRO A 799 12.79 -28.64 -32.81
CA PRO A 799 13.58 -29.87 -32.91
C PRO A 799 12.86 -31.08 -32.29
N ASP A 800 13.07 -32.24 -32.88
CA ASP A 800 12.62 -33.52 -32.35
C ASP A 800 13.71 -34.15 -31.46
N ALA A 801 13.31 -34.95 -30.48
CA ALA A 801 14.22 -35.67 -29.60
C ALA A 801 13.60 -36.97 -29.10
N THR A 802 14.43 -37.84 -28.51
CA THR A 802 13.97 -39.06 -27.85
C THR A 802 13.99 -38.87 -26.34
N MET A 803 12.82 -39.00 -25.72
CA MET A 803 12.62 -38.91 -24.28
C MET A 803 12.52 -40.30 -23.66
N TYR A 804 13.41 -40.62 -22.74
CA TYR A 804 13.38 -41.81 -21.91
C TYR A 804 12.63 -41.49 -20.61
N ILE A 805 11.43 -42.04 -20.44
CA ILE A 805 10.57 -41.77 -19.29
C ILE A 805 9.84 -43.05 -18.87
N LYS A 806 9.77 -43.33 -17.57
CA LYS A 806 9.14 -44.56 -17.03
C LYS A 806 9.61 -45.87 -17.72
N GLY A 807 10.88 -45.92 -18.16
CA GLY A 807 11.46 -47.07 -18.88
C GLY A 807 11.03 -47.22 -20.34
N GLN A 808 10.35 -46.22 -20.92
CA GLN A 808 9.93 -46.16 -22.33
C GLN A 808 10.72 -45.09 -23.09
N ALA A 809 10.87 -45.27 -24.40
CA ALA A 809 11.46 -44.28 -25.29
C ALA A 809 10.36 -43.64 -26.15
N LEU A 810 10.11 -42.35 -25.97
CA LEU A 810 9.08 -41.57 -26.65
C LEU A 810 9.72 -40.58 -27.62
N ASN A 811 9.09 -40.36 -28.77
CA ASN A 811 9.48 -39.27 -29.67
C ASN A 811 8.77 -37.99 -29.23
N VAL A 812 9.53 -36.92 -29.00
CA VAL A 812 9.03 -35.64 -28.50
C VAL A 812 9.51 -34.48 -29.37
N THR A 813 8.72 -33.41 -29.43
CA THR A 813 9.06 -32.21 -30.21
C THR A 813 9.13 -31.00 -29.30
N ARG A 814 10.16 -30.16 -29.41
CA ARG A 814 10.28 -28.93 -28.61
C ARG A 814 9.39 -27.83 -29.19
N GLY A 815 8.67 -27.11 -28.33
CA GLY A 815 7.91 -25.92 -28.71
C GLY A 815 7.81 -24.89 -27.59
N TRP A 816 7.27 -23.72 -27.90
CA TRP A 816 6.94 -22.68 -26.91
C TRP A 816 5.45 -22.72 -26.59
N GLN A 817 5.10 -22.63 -25.32
CA GLN A 817 3.72 -22.62 -24.85
C GLN A 817 3.51 -21.46 -23.87
N LYS A 818 2.26 -20.98 -23.76
CA LYS A 818 1.92 -19.93 -22.81
C LYS A 818 1.48 -20.51 -21.48
N ASP A 819 2.14 -20.11 -20.41
CA ASP A 819 1.73 -20.39 -19.04
C ASP A 819 1.08 -19.19 -18.38
N TYR A 820 -0.10 -19.42 -17.82
CA TYR A 820 -0.94 -18.37 -17.23
C TYR A 820 -1.05 -18.49 -15.70
N ARG A 821 -0.25 -19.35 -15.05
CA ARG A 821 -0.26 -19.52 -13.59
C ARG A 821 0.11 -18.24 -12.82
N TRP A 822 1.08 -17.48 -13.33
CA TRP A 822 1.63 -16.31 -12.64
C TRP A 822 1.22 -14.98 -13.29
N ASP A 823 1.10 -14.93 -14.63
CA ASP A 823 0.50 -13.81 -15.39
C ASP A 823 -0.73 -14.28 -16.17
N VAL A 824 -1.89 -14.17 -15.52
CA VAL A 824 -3.20 -14.57 -16.08
C VAL A 824 -3.60 -13.76 -17.33
N LYS A 825 -3.02 -12.58 -17.55
CA LYS A 825 -3.44 -11.67 -18.63
C LYS A 825 -2.64 -11.87 -19.91
N ASN A 826 -1.31 -11.97 -19.80
CA ASN A 826 -0.44 -12.06 -20.99
C ASN A 826 0.06 -13.48 -21.25
N GLY A 827 0.18 -14.28 -20.19
CA GLY A 827 0.89 -15.56 -20.19
C GLY A 827 2.40 -15.39 -20.36
N GLU A 828 3.18 -16.25 -19.71
CA GLU A 828 4.63 -16.35 -19.89
C GLU A 828 4.95 -17.41 -20.94
N ASN A 829 5.89 -17.13 -21.85
CA ASN A 829 6.32 -18.12 -22.84
C ASN A 829 7.29 -19.10 -22.18
N VAL A 830 6.86 -20.35 -21.99
CA VAL A 830 7.66 -21.43 -21.43
C VAL A 830 8.01 -22.46 -22.51
N PRO A 831 9.26 -22.94 -22.56
CA PRO A 831 9.64 -23.97 -23.51
C PRO A 831 9.16 -25.33 -23.01
N CYS A 832 8.60 -26.15 -23.89
CA CYS A 832 7.92 -27.40 -23.52
C CYS A 832 8.23 -28.54 -24.49
N TRP A 833 8.42 -29.75 -23.96
CA TRP A 833 8.52 -30.98 -24.76
C TRP A 833 7.13 -31.56 -25.01
N PHE A 834 6.71 -31.56 -26.27
CA PHE A 834 5.42 -32.07 -26.68
C PHE A 834 5.49 -33.59 -26.90
N VAL A 835 4.70 -34.33 -26.14
CA VAL A 835 4.53 -35.79 -26.28
C VAL A 835 3.34 -36.06 -27.19
N HIS A 836 3.61 -36.79 -28.28
CA HIS A 836 2.61 -37.13 -29.29
C HIS A 836 1.70 -38.28 -28.84
N SER A 837 0.76 -38.67 -29.71
CA SER A 837 -0.09 -39.86 -29.53
C SER A 837 -0.89 -39.88 -28.22
N ASN A 838 -1.57 -38.78 -27.91
CA ASN A 838 -2.41 -38.66 -26.71
C ASN A 838 -1.70 -38.95 -25.37
N GLY A 839 -0.39 -38.69 -25.28
CA GLY A 839 0.40 -38.98 -24.08
C GLY A 839 0.66 -40.48 -23.86
N THR A 840 0.46 -41.33 -24.87
CA THR A 840 0.73 -42.77 -24.78
C THR A 840 2.18 -43.01 -24.35
N GLY A 841 2.36 -43.81 -23.29
CA GLY A 841 3.66 -44.11 -22.70
C GLY A 841 4.20 -43.06 -21.72
N LEU A 842 3.59 -41.87 -21.67
CA LEU A 842 3.81 -40.88 -20.62
C LEU A 842 2.85 -41.10 -19.44
N ILE A 843 1.56 -41.28 -19.74
CA ILE A 843 0.52 -41.56 -18.75
C ILE A 843 0.51 -43.06 -18.36
N ASP A 844 0.07 -43.36 -17.15
CA ASP A 844 -0.15 -44.75 -16.72
C ASP A 844 -1.40 -45.32 -17.40
N GLY A 845 -1.25 -46.36 -18.23
CA GLY A 845 -2.35 -46.96 -18.99
C GLY A 845 -2.68 -46.20 -20.27
N ASP A 846 -3.95 -46.25 -20.68
CA ASP A 846 -4.48 -45.52 -21.84
C ASP A 846 -5.40 -44.37 -21.40
N ALA A 847 -5.56 -43.34 -22.24
CA ALA A 847 -6.42 -42.20 -21.92
C ALA A 847 -7.88 -42.61 -21.60
N SER A 848 -8.36 -43.72 -22.18
CA SER A 848 -9.67 -44.30 -21.91
C SER A 848 -9.86 -44.77 -20.47
N ASP A 849 -8.77 -45.13 -19.77
CA ASP A 849 -8.82 -45.61 -18.38
C ASP A 849 -9.19 -44.50 -17.39
N TYR A 850 -9.09 -43.25 -17.83
CA TYR A 850 -9.43 -42.05 -17.04
C TYR A 850 -10.83 -41.52 -17.37
N VAL A 851 -11.59 -42.17 -18.25
CA VAL A 851 -12.94 -41.72 -18.64
C VAL A 851 -13.95 -42.09 -17.57
N VAL A 852 -14.73 -41.10 -17.10
CA VAL A 852 -15.77 -41.27 -16.08
C VAL A 852 -17.17 -40.98 -16.61
N SER A 853 -18.17 -41.63 -16.02
CA SER A 853 -19.59 -41.47 -16.41
C SER A 853 -20.24 -40.14 -16.00
N GLY A 854 -19.58 -39.33 -15.18
CA GLY A 854 -20.14 -38.08 -14.69
C GLY A 854 -19.13 -37.18 -13.98
N LEU A 855 -19.41 -35.88 -14.01
CA LEU A 855 -18.51 -34.83 -13.52
C LEU A 855 -18.19 -34.94 -12.01
N PHE A 856 -19.08 -35.55 -11.23
CA PHE A 856 -18.91 -35.77 -9.78
C PHE A 856 -18.85 -37.26 -9.41
N LYS A 857 -18.56 -38.12 -10.39
CA LYS A 857 -18.40 -39.57 -10.19
C LYS A 857 -16.91 -39.92 -10.13
N THR A 858 -16.57 -40.91 -9.33
CA THR A 858 -15.24 -41.54 -9.34
C THR A 858 -15.20 -42.58 -10.47
N VAL A 859 -14.00 -42.83 -11.01
CA VAL A 859 -13.69 -44.04 -11.80
C VAL A 859 -14.01 -45.28 -10.98
#